data_AF-A0A0G1BZ23-F1
#
_entry.id   AF-A0A0G1BZ23-F1
#
_cell.length_a   1.000
_cell.length_b   1.000
_cell.length_c   1.000
_cell.angle_alpha   90.00
_cell.angle_beta   90.00
_cell.angle_gamma   90.00
#
_symmetry.space_group_name_H-M   'P 1'
#
loop_
_entity.id
_entity.type
_entity.pdbx_description
1 polymer ?
#
loop_
_entity_poly.entity_id
_entity_poly.type
_entity_poly.pdbx_seq_one_letter_code
_entity_poly.pdbx_strand_id
1 'polypeptide(L)'
;MAELLNNYLYILLLYFPLGVIGIWRWSVWIAKKVIAKKYRPVGKNGYNNTLSIVVPVYNEEPPDIFFKALESWISNEPDEIIAVIDYTDEVCIESFKKFQEKNNKLILIVTKRPGKREALSDGIRAAKGNIIALVDSDTIWDPNIKGALLSPFADPLVGGVGPRQDVWDANTLARRLFNIHLDHRYFDEMTYLATVANALTCISGRTALYRKKAIKDVCEELENETFMGVKCISGDDKCLTRLAQERGWKVRYQANVRVLTPGAPDLLTLFKQHIRWTRNSYRSDLKSLLSKWIWKREKFLAFHMIDRFTQPFTLILGPIYFIFSIIWGHWLAAGILLIWWHFSRGIKLYPHLKHRPSDILILPFYIFTTYLMAILKIYAMVTIRQQGWITRWDKGRLQSEPNNILGAIKLTVPYFATALIIMLLSFGVIKYKYFITPITPILNAENVTTVNIIDNCRQTVLNNFENRQSGYYTIERGDTLSMIANKYNSDLFGIIEANNDTIPNPDYIEIEQRLRIPALELRNALEKNELISFKKPEITFDESSNTIYIEGRGSITTLPEIYNALNRKPVIEKLSNKEWLLKTNLLVRKGVTLVIDDNDVSWLKLKSDKDGFVWLQSNSGNILIKNTKITSWDEGNQTPDTNYEDGRSFILARQNGRMDIINSELSFLGYKDSLKFGVAWHATDISSTSSYLITGQILGSKFYNNYSSIYLSGTFETMIANNEIVHNIQGGIDIRNGVSNLLIENNRLYDNGDDNCLQNPSSRQIMEHNKVRQAVASRPLIGLTSIINAITIPNNDQ
;
A
#
# COMPACT_ATOMS: atom_id res chain seq x y z
N MET A 1 -28.98 -5.67 -7.25
CA MET A 1 -28.61 -6.21 -5.91
C MET A 1 -27.19 -6.77 -5.91
N ALA A 2 -26.78 -7.58 -6.89
CA ALA A 2 -25.40 -8.08 -7.02
C ALA A 2 -24.33 -6.99 -7.25
N GLU A 3 -24.60 -5.98 -8.10
CA GLU A 3 -23.70 -4.83 -8.31
C GLU A 3 -23.55 -3.97 -7.04
N LEU A 4 -24.64 -3.79 -6.30
CA LEU A 4 -24.64 -3.14 -5.00
C LEU A 4 -23.78 -3.93 -4.00
N LEU A 5 -23.92 -5.27 -3.97
CA LEU A 5 -23.16 -6.17 -3.11
C LEU A 5 -21.66 -6.19 -3.47
N ASN A 6 -21.31 -6.18 -4.75
CA ASN A 6 -19.94 -6.12 -5.25
C ASN A 6 -19.28 -4.78 -4.92
N ASN A 7 -20.00 -3.67 -5.05
CA ASN A 7 -19.52 -2.36 -4.61
C ASN A 7 -19.28 -2.32 -3.10
N TYR A 8 -20.16 -2.92 -2.28
CA TYR A 8 -19.92 -3.03 -0.84
C TYR A 8 -18.74 -3.94 -0.51
N LEU A 9 -18.57 -5.07 -1.20
CA LEU A 9 -17.44 -5.98 -0.99
C LEU A 9 -16.10 -5.33 -1.36
N TYR A 10 -16.04 -4.60 -2.48
CA TYR A 10 -14.87 -3.82 -2.88
C TYR A 10 -14.52 -2.76 -1.82
N ILE A 11 -15.52 -1.99 -1.37
CA ILE A 11 -15.34 -1.00 -0.30
C ILE A 11 -14.81 -1.70 0.97
N LEU A 12 -15.40 -2.84 1.37
CA LEU A 12 -14.93 -3.60 2.53
C LEU A 12 -13.46 -4.03 2.38
N LEU A 13 -13.06 -4.58 1.23
CA LEU A 13 -11.67 -4.98 0.95
C LEU A 13 -10.71 -3.78 0.93
N LEU A 14 -11.16 -2.62 0.46
CA LEU A 14 -10.38 -1.38 0.46
C LEU A 14 -10.04 -0.89 1.85
N TYR A 15 -11.01 -0.93 2.77
CA TYR A 15 -10.80 -0.51 4.15
C TYR A 15 -10.32 -1.65 5.06
N PHE A 16 -10.22 -2.88 4.57
CA PHE A 16 -9.79 -4.05 5.35
C PHE A 16 -8.43 -3.87 6.04
N PRO A 17 -7.36 -3.36 5.39
CA PRO A 17 -6.08 -3.14 6.08
C PRO A 17 -6.19 -2.14 7.22
N LEU A 18 -7.00 -1.09 7.06
CA LEU A 18 -7.27 -0.12 8.13
C LEU A 18 -8.03 -0.79 9.28
N GLY A 19 -8.96 -1.68 8.99
CA GLY A 19 -9.65 -2.52 9.98
C GLY A 19 -8.68 -3.41 10.77
N VAL A 20 -7.78 -4.12 10.09
CA VAL A 20 -6.74 -4.97 10.71
C VAL A 20 -5.83 -4.14 11.62
N ILE A 21 -5.37 -2.98 11.15
CA ILE A 21 -4.57 -2.06 11.96
C ILE A 21 -5.39 -1.59 13.16
N GLY A 22 -6.67 -1.25 12.97
CA GLY A 22 -7.60 -0.89 14.04
C GLY A 22 -7.68 -1.97 15.13
N ILE A 23 -7.92 -3.22 14.74
CA ILE A 23 -7.98 -4.39 15.64
C ILE A 23 -6.67 -4.55 16.39
N TRP A 24 -5.53 -4.49 15.72
CA TRP A 24 -4.22 -4.58 16.37
C TRP A 24 -4.01 -3.46 17.39
N ARG A 25 -4.23 -2.20 17.00
CA ARG A 25 -4.04 -1.02 17.88
C ARG A 25 -4.95 -1.08 19.11
N TRP A 26 -6.18 -1.55 18.95
CA TRP A 26 -7.12 -1.72 20.06
C TRP A 26 -6.76 -2.90 20.94
N SER A 27 -6.34 -4.03 20.36
CA SER A 27 -5.88 -5.20 21.13
C SER A 27 -4.71 -4.84 22.03
N VAL A 28 -3.71 -4.11 21.51
CA VAL A 28 -2.57 -3.62 22.30
C VAL A 28 -3.03 -2.67 23.41
N TRP A 29 -3.94 -1.73 23.11
CA TRP A 29 -4.44 -0.79 24.11
C TRP A 29 -5.27 -1.48 25.20
N ILE A 30 -6.16 -2.41 24.84
CA ILE A 30 -6.96 -3.20 25.77
C ILE A 30 -6.05 -4.04 26.67
N ALA A 31 -5.06 -4.74 26.09
CA ALA A 31 -4.10 -5.52 26.87
C ALA A 31 -3.36 -4.64 27.89
N LYS A 32 -2.83 -3.49 27.47
CA LYS A 32 -2.20 -2.51 28.38
C LYS A 32 -3.16 -2.05 29.48
N LYS A 33 -4.42 -1.76 29.15
CA LYS A 33 -5.44 -1.33 30.10
C LYS A 33 -5.83 -2.41 31.11
N VAL A 34 -6.00 -3.66 30.67
CA VAL A 34 -6.32 -4.79 31.57
C VAL A 34 -5.17 -5.02 32.54
N ILE A 35 -3.93 -4.97 32.05
CA ILE A 35 -2.73 -5.10 32.89
C ILE A 35 -2.62 -3.92 33.86
N ALA A 36 -2.80 -2.69 33.39
CA ALA A 36 -2.75 -1.48 34.23
C ALA A 36 -3.72 -1.50 35.41
N LYS A 37 -4.87 -2.20 35.30
CA LYS A 37 -5.81 -2.38 36.43
C LYS A 37 -5.22 -3.16 37.60
N LYS A 38 -4.16 -3.96 37.37
CA LYS A 38 -3.45 -4.71 38.43
C LYS A 38 -2.45 -3.84 39.19
N TYR A 39 -2.09 -2.67 38.67
CA TYR A 39 -1.17 -1.75 39.36
C TYR A 39 -1.72 -1.34 40.73
N ARG A 40 -0.83 -1.31 41.73
CA ARG A 40 -1.11 -0.77 43.06
C ARG A 40 0.06 0.14 43.47
N PRO A 41 -0.20 1.38 43.91
CA PRO A 41 0.86 2.23 44.45
C PRO A 41 1.35 1.66 45.79
N VAL A 42 2.61 1.93 46.14
CA VAL A 42 3.16 1.50 47.43
C VAL A 42 2.50 2.31 48.54
N GLY A 43 1.88 1.66 49.53
CA GLY A 43 1.30 2.34 50.69
C GLY A 43 2.37 3.01 51.55
N LYS A 44 1.97 3.97 52.40
CA LYS A 44 2.88 4.50 53.43
C LYS A 44 3.30 3.35 54.35
N ASN A 45 4.60 3.07 54.41
CA ASN A 45 5.16 1.92 55.11
C ASN A 45 6.11 2.32 56.27
N GLY A 46 6.11 3.59 56.67
CA GLY A 46 6.97 4.11 57.74
C GLY A 46 8.44 4.27 57.34
N TYR A 47 8.83 3.93 56.11
CA TYR A 47 10.20 4.16 55.64
C TYR A 47 10.50 5.66 55.60
N ASN A 48 11.56 6.06 56.30
CA ASN A 48 12.04 7.43 56.35
C ASN A 48 13.50 7.50 55.90
N ASN A 49 13.87 8.57 55.22
CA ASN A 49 15.24 8.84 54.81
C ASN A 49 15.43 10.33 54.54
N THR A 50 16.68 10.79 54.54
CA THR A 50 17.01 12.18 54.24
C THR A 50 16.71 12.50 52.78
N LEU A 51 16.03 13.62 52.56
CA LEU A 51 15.57 14.10 51.25
C LEU A 51 16.16 15.48 50.95
N SER A 52 17.00 15.55 49.92
CA SER A 52 17.45 16.81 49.33
C SER A 52 16.60 17.13 48.10
N ILE A 53 16.09 18.35 48.01
CA ILE A 53 15.49 18.86 46.77
C ILE A 53 16.58 19.63 46.01
N VAL A 54 16.77 19.33 44.74
CA VAL A 54 17.67 20.05 43.84
C VAL A 54 16.83 20.66 42.72
N VAL A 55 16.86 21.98 42.62
CA VAL A 55 16.07 22.74 41.66
C VAL A 55 16.98 23.65 40.83
N PRO A 56 17.17 23.38 39.53
CA PRO A 56 17.78 24.35 38.62
C PRO A 56 16.77 25.47 38.31
N VAL A 57 17.16 26.72 38.48
CA VAL A 57 16.30 27.89 38.26
C VAL A 57 16.92 28.78 37.19
N TYR A 58 16.10 29.23 36.23
CA TYR A 58 16.53 30.17 35.21
C TYR A 58 15.33 30.96 34.67
N ASN A 59 15.40 32.29 34.75
CA ASN A 59 14.47 33.33 34.28
C ASN A 59 13.01 32.88 34.33
N GLU A 60 12.52 32.53 35.52
CA GLU A 60 11.13 32.14 35.69
C GLU A 60 10.20 33.33 35.45
N GLU A 61 9.27 33.16 34.51
CA GLU A 61 8.28 34.19 34.16
C GLU A 61 6.86 33.60 34.23
N PRO A 62 5.97 34.13 35.09
CA PRO A 62 6.27 35.10 36.16
C PRO A 62 7.11 34.46 37.29
N PRO A 63 8.00 35.20 37.99
CA PRO A 63 8.83 34.66 39.08
C PRO A 63 8.01 34.03 40.21
N ASP A 64 6.79 34.51 40.42
CA ASP A 64 5.88 34.03 41.47
C ASP A 64 5.57 32.54 41.41
N ILE A 65 5.68 31.90 40.23
CA ILE A 65 5.46 30.45 40.13
C ILE A 65 6.53 29.67 40.89
N PHE A 66 7.78 30.16 40.86
CA PHE A 66 8.89 29.56 41.59
C PHE A 66 8.71 29.72 43.10
N PHE A 67 8.19 30.86 43.57
CA PHE A 67 7.94 31.07 44.99
C PHE A 67 6.84 30.16 45.52
N LYS A 68 5.74 30.01 44.77
CA LYS A 68 4.67 29.05 45.11
C LYS A 68 5.19 27.62 45.15
N ALA A 69 6.05 27.25 44.19
CA ALA A 69 6.68 25.94 44.16
C ALA A 69 7.58 25.74 45.40
N LEU A 70 8.43 26.72 45.72
CA LEU A 70 9.32 26.71 46.89
C LEU A 70 8.55 26.56 48.21
N GLU A 71 7.48 27.33 48.41
CA GLU A 71 6.60 27.21 49.58
C GLU A 71 5.98 25.80 49.70
N SER A 72 5.55 25.23 48.58
CA SER A 72 4.98 23.87 48.55
C SER A 72 6.00 22.79 48.94
N TRP A 73 7.28 22.99 48.59
CA TRP A 73 8.35 22.09 48.99
C TRP A 73 8.69 22.25 50.46
N ILE A 74 8.80 23.49 50.96
CA ILE A 74 9.07 23.77 52.38
C ILE A 74 8.00 23.14 53.27
N SER A 75 6.72 23.24 52.89
CA SER A 75 5.61 22.63 53.64
C SER A 75 5.62 21.10 53.67
N ASN A 76 6.41 20.45 52.82
CA ASN A 76 6.65 19.01 52.83
C ASN A 76 7.90 18.60 53.64
N GLU A 77 8.54 19.55 54.32
CA GLU A 77 9.64 19.35 55.26
C GLU A 77 10.81 18.49 54.74
N PRO A 78 11.43 18.84 53.59
CA PRO A 78 12.68 18.23 53.16
C PRO A 78 13.82 18.56 54.15
N ASP A 79 14.91 17.80 54.05
CA ASP A 79 16.09 17.98 54.89
C ASP A 79 16.94 19.16 54.39
N GLU A 80 16.96 19.39 53.07
CA GLU A 80 17.52 20.58 52.44
C GLU A 80 16.88 20.85 51.06
N ILE A 81 16.91 22.11 50.62
CA ILE A 81 16.52 22.53 49.27
C ILE A 81 17.69 23.31 48.68
N ILE A 82 18.26 22.81 47.60
CA ILE A 82 19.40 23.38 46.89
C ILE A 82 18.88 24.00 45.58
N ALA A 83 18.80 25.32 45.55
CA ALA A 83 18.51 26.07 44.34
C ALA A 83 19.80 26.37 43.60
N VAL A 84 19.93 25.88 42.36
CA VAL A 84 21.04 26.17 41.46
C VAL A 84 20.56 27.20 40.45
N ILE A 85 20.83 28.47 40.71
CA ILE A 85 20.30 29.61 39.95
C ILE A 85 21.40 30.16 39.04
N ASP A 86 21.09 30.40 37.77
CA ASP A 86 22.05 31.05 36.87
C ASP A 86 22.35 32.48 37.35
N TYR A 87 23.61 32.88 37.25
CA TYR A 87 24.07 34.19 37.73
C TYR A 87 23.36 35.39 37.08
N THR A 88 22.70 35.22 35.92
CA THR A 88 21.95 36.31 35.27
C THR A 88 20.53 36.49 35.81
N ASP A 89 20.02 35.57 36.62
CA ASP A 89 18.65 35.64 37.17
C ASP A 89 18.66 36.33 38.55
N GLU A 90 18.98 37.62 38.56
CA GLU A 90 19.11 38.43 39.78
C GLU A 90 17.81 38.43 40.61
N VAL A 91 16.65 38.46 39.94
CA VAL A 91 15.33 38.46 40.57
C VAL A 91 15.11 37.19 41.40
N CYS A 92 15.39 36.01 40.84
CA CYS A 92 15.25 34.75 41.59
C CYS A 92 16.33 34.61 42.67
N ILE A 93 17.55 35.11 42.44
CA ILE A 93 18.63 35.10 43.44
C ILE A 93 18.25 35.92 44.68
N GLU A 94 17.84 37.18 44.49
CA GLU A 94 17.46 38.06 45.60
C GLU A 94 16.25 37.53 46.34
N SER A 95 15.27 37.00 45.62
CA SER A 95 14.07 36.45 46.21
C SER A 95 14.36 35.18 47.02
N PHE A 96 15.20 34.27 46.50
CA PHE A 96 15.59 33.06 47.23
C PHE A 96 16.35 33.39 48.52
N LYS A 97 17.20 34.43 48.52
CA LYS A 97 17.89 34.90 49.73
C LYS A 97 16.92 35.31 50.84
N LYS A 98 15.81 35.98 50.51
CA LYS A 98 14.76 36.35 51.48
C LYS A 98 14.10 35.13 52.12
N PHE A 99 13.93 34.04 51.38
CA PHE A 99 13.45 32.77 51.96
C PHE A 99 14.53 32.12 52.82
N GLN A 100 15.79 32.17 52.38
CA GLN A 100 16.94 31.58 53.08
C GLN A 100 17.17 32.22 54.45
N GLU A 101 16.95 33.53 54.60
CA GLU A 101 16.98 34.24 55.89
C GLU A 101 16.03 33.63 56.94
N LYS A 102 14.91 33.04 56.48
CA LYS A 102 13.89 32.43 57.34
C LYS A 102 14.05 30.92 57.51
N ASN A 103 14.86 30.26 56.68
CA ASN A 103 15.00 28.81 56.66
C ASN A 103 16.43 28.39 56.28
N ASN A 104 17.19 27.94 57.29
CA ASN A 104 18.57 27.49 57.14
C ASN A 104 18.76 26.20 56.31
N LYS A 105 17.67 25.51 55.96
CA LYS A 105 17.69 24.34 55.06
C LYS A 105 17.74 24.73 53.58
N LEU A 106 17.59 26.02 53.26
CA LEU A 106 17.68 26.53 51.89
C LEU A 106 19.14 26.86 51.55
N ILE A 107 19.64 26.29 50.46
CA ILE A 107 21.01 26.42 50.00
C ILE A 107 20.99 27.01 48.60
N LEU A 108 21.68 28.13 48.42
CA LEU A 108 21.80 28.80 47.13
C LEU A 108 23.16 28.49 46.49
N ILE A 109 23.14 27.98 45.26
CA ILE A 109 24.31 27.87 44.39
C ILE A 109 24.08 28.78 43.20
N VAL A 110 24.88 29.85 43.11
CA VAL A 110 24.87 30.73 41.93
C VAL A 110 25.84 30.16 40.90
N THR A 111 25.32 29.59 39.82
CA THR A 111 26.15 28.94 38.79
C THR A 111 26.47 29.87 37.64
N LYS A 112 27.71 29.81 37.16
CA LYS A 112 28.16 30.43 35.90
C LYS A 112 28.16 29.44 34.73
N ARG A 113 28.01 28.15 35.01
CA ARG A 113 28.04 27.08 34.01
C ARG A 113 26.72 27.05 33.25
N PRO A 114 26.72 27.22 31.91
CA PRO A 114 25.48 27.26 31.17
C PRO A 114 24.85 25.88 30.98
N GLY A 115 23.57 25.74 31.33
CA GLY A 115 22.75 24.58 31.01
C GLY A 115 22.06 23.93 32.22
N LYS A 116 20.85 23.40 31.99
CA LYS A 116 20.07 22.68 33.02
C LYS A 116 20.78 21.42 33.53
N ARG A 117 21.48 20.69 32.65
CA ARG A 117 22.17 19.43 33.00
C ARG A 117 23.36 19.68 33.92
N GLU A 118 24.12 20.73 33.64
CA GLU A 118 25.23 21.21 34.44
C GLU A 118 24.73 21.69 35.82
N ALA A 119 23.67 22.52 35.84
CA ALA A 119 23.05 22.98 37.09
C ALA A 119 22.50 21.82 37.95
N LEU A 120 21.83 20.84 37.34
CA LEU A 120 21.39 19.62 38.04
C LEU A 120 22.58 18.86 38.64
N SER A 121 23.66 18.73 37.88
CA SER A 121 24.84 17.99 38.32
C SER A 121 25.58 18.69 39.46
N ASP A 122 25.68 20.02 39.44
CA ASP A 122 26.21 20.83 40.54
C ASP A 122 25.38 20.61 41.81
N GLY A 123 24.05 20.65 41.70
CA GLY A 123 23.15 20.39 42.82
C GLY A 123 23.20 18.95 43.34
N ILE A 124 23.29 17.95 42.46
CA ILE A 124 23.44 16.53 42.84
C ILE A 124 24.73 16.29 43.62
N ARG A 125 25.84 16.94 43.22
CA ARG A 125 27.13 16.85 43.92
C ARG A 125 27.07 17.51 45.30
N ALA A 126 26.37 18.65 45.41
CA ALA A 126 26.21 19.39 46.66
C ALA A 126 25.25 18.72 47.67
N ALA A 127 24.22 18.01 47.17
CA ALA A 127 23.21 17.36 47.99
C ALA A 127 23.81 16.36 48.98
N LYS A 128 23.41 16.43 50.25
CA LYS A 128 23.82 15.56 51.36
C LYS A 128 22.83 14.42 51.63
N GLY A 129 21.58 14.58 51.21
CA GLY A 129 20.52 13.58 51.37
C GLY A 129 20.81 12.27 50.66
N ASN A 130 20.33 11.18 51.25
CA ASN A 130 20.44 9.85 50.65
C ASN A 130 19.48 9.67 49.48
N ILE A 131 18.36 10.40 49.49
CA ILE A 131 17.42 10.53 48.37
C ILE A 131 17.49 11.98 47.88
N ILE A 132 17.58 12.15 46.56
CA ILE A 132 17.62 13.44 45.88
C ILE A 132 16.38 13.56 45.02
N ALA A 133 15.53 14.55 45.27
CA ALA A 133 14.46 14.95 44.37
C ALA A 133 14.98 16.01 43.40
N LEU A 134 14.99 15.70 42.11
CA LEU A 134 15.21 16.68 41.04
C LEU A 134 13.86 17.27 40.66
N VAL A 135 13.71 18.58 40.79
CA VAL A 135 12.41 19.26 40.68
C VAL A 135 12.55 20.44 39.72
N ASP A 136 11.58 20.60 38.81
CA ASP A 136 11.51 21.80 37.97
C ASP A 136 11.02 22.99 38.82
N SER A 137 11.57 24.18 38.57
CA SER A 137 11.28 25.40 39.33
C SER A 137 9.82 25.88 39.28
N ASP A 138 9.00 25.31 38.40
CA ASP A 138 7.57 25.62 38.26
C ASP A 138 6.64 24.51 38.82
N THR A 139 7.19 23.52 39.53
CA THR A 139 6.42 22.35 40.00
C THR A 139 5.99 22.46 41.45
N ILE A 140 4.68 22.50 41.68
CA ILE A 140 4.05 22.60 43.00
C ILE A 140 3.74 21.20 43.54
N TRP A 141 4.09 20.92 44.78
CA TRP A 141 3.80 19.65 45.45
C TRP A 141 2.46 19.71 46.19
N ASP A 142 1.67 18.64 46.14
CA ASP A 142 0.56 18.49 47.08
C ASP A 142 1.10 18.43 48.54
N PRO A 143 0.33 18.85 49.55
CA PRO A 143 0.74 18.73 50.95
C PRO A 143 0.93 17.27 51.40
N ASN A 144 1.83 17.04 52.35
CA ASN A 144 2.01 15.75 53.04
C ASN A 144 2.38 14.54 52.15
N ILE A 145 3.10 14.78 51.06
CA ILE A 145 3.49 13.75 50.09
C ILE A 145 4.86 13.12 50.33
N LYS A 146 5.76 13.75 51.12
CA LYS A 146 7.14 13.27 51.38
C LYS A 146 7.19 11.78 51.75
N GLY A 147 6.42 11.34 52.76
CA GLY A 147 6.44 9.95 53.20
C GLY A 147 5.99 8.95 52.13
N ALA A 148 4.98 9.31 51.33
CA ALA A 148 4.50 8.46 50.24
C ALA A 148 5.50 8.39 49.07
N LEU A 149 6.21 9.49 48.78
CA LEU A 149 7.31 9.54 47.81
C LEU A 149 8.50 8.67 48.22
N LEU A 150 8.81 8.61 49.52
CA LEU A 150 9.92 7.83 50.05
C LEU A 150 9.62 6.33 50.17
N SER A 151 8.34 5.97 50.34
CA SER A 151 7.92 4.58 50.64
C SER A 151 8.48 3.51 49.67
N PRO A 152 8.57 3.73 48.34
CA PRO A 152 9.14 2.73 47.42
C PRO A 152 10.64 2.46 47.64
N PHE A 153 11.39 3.39 48.24
CA PHE A 153 12.83 3.21 48.50
C PHE A 153 13.15 2.25 49.65
N ALA A 154 12.11 1.73 50.34
CA ALA A 154 12.25 0.61 51.27
C ALA A 154 12.82 -0.64 50.57
N ASP A 155 12.55 -0.83 49.27
CA ASP A 155 13.30 -1.79 48.46
C ASP A 155 14.70 -1.21 48.14
N PRO A 156 15.79 -1.83 48.62
CA PRO A 156 17.15 -1.33 48.40
C PRO A 156 17.54 -1.29 46.92
N LEU A 157 16.87 -2.04 46.04
CA LEU A 157 17.10 -2.04 44.60
C LEU A 157 16.37 -0.92 43.85
N VAL A 158 15.47 -0.18 44.52
CA VAL A 158 14.82 1.00 43.92
C VAL A 158 15.81 2.16 43.94
N GLY A 159 16.13 2.63 42.73
CA GLY A 159 17.02 3.76 42.49
C GLY A 159 16.30 5.02 42.04
N GLY A 160 15.06 4.92 41.53
CA GLY A 160 14.27 6.08 41.11
C GLY A 160 12.77 5.94 41.33
N VAL A 161 12.09 7.04 41.67
CA VAL A 161 10.64 7.13 41.91
C VAL A 161 10.07 8.38 41.24
N GLY A 162 9.00 8.23 40.45
CA GLY A 162 8.26 9.34 39.85
C GLY A 162 6.81 9.42 40.38
N PRO A 163 6.31 10.62 40.74
CA PRO A 163 4.92 10.83 41.11
C PRO A 163 4.00 11.01 39.90
N ARG A 164 2.69 11.01 40.14
CA ARG A 164 1.70 11.47 39.15
C ARG A 164 1.87 12.96 38.91
N GLN A 165 1.81 13.36 37.65
CA GLN A 165 1.83 14.77 37.26
C GLN A 165 0.42 15.20 36.86
N ASP A 166 0.09 16.44 37.12
CA ASP A 166 -1.21 17.03 36.82
C ASP A 166 -1.05 18.55 36.57
N VAL A 167 -2.09 19.21 36.08
CA VAL A 167 -2.07 20.65 35.77
C VAL A 167 -2.70 21.44 36.92
N TRP A 168 -1.99 22.46 37.41
CA TRP A 168 -2.45 23.32 38.52
C TRP A 168 -3.79 24.01 38.20
N ASP A 169 -3.93 24.56 37.00
CA ASP A 169 -5.16 25.24 36.57
C ASP A 169 -5.45 25.02 35.06
N ALA A 170 -6.26 24.01 34.74
CA ALA A 170 -6.65 23.68 33.37
C ALA A 170 -7.82 24.55 32.86
N ASN A 171 -7.65 25.87 32.85
CA ASN A 171 -8.67 26.83 32.43
C ASN A 171 -8.70 27.10 30.91
N THR A 172 -7.56 27.03 30.21
CA THR A 172 -7.47 27.21 28.76
C THR A 172 -7.54 25.88 27.99
N LEU A 173 -7.91 25.93 26.71
CA LEU A 173 -7.92 24.75 25.83
C LEU A 173 -6.55 24.06 25.79
N ALA A 174 -5.45 24.82 25.71
CA ALA A 174 -4.10 24.27 25.69
C ALA A 174 -3.76 23.51 26.98
N ARG A 175 -4.10 24.07 28.15
CA ARG A 175 -3.87 23.42 29.45
C ARG A 175 -4.76 22.20 29.66
N ARG A 176 -6.01 22.22 29.19
CA ARG A 176 -6.90 21.05 29.23
C ARG A 176 -6.39 19.92 28.34
N LEU A 177 -6.00 20.23 27.11
CA LEU A 177 -5.36 19.25 26.21
C LEU A 177 -4.06 18.71 26.82
N PHE A 178 -3.23 19.57 27.41
CA PHE A 178 -2.04 19.14 28.15
C PHE A 178 -2.40 18.13 29.25
N ASN A 179 -3.44 18.43 30.03
CA ASN A 179 -3.90 17.58 31.12
C ASN A 179 -4.38 16.21 30.62
N ILE A 180 -5.14 16.17 29.52
CA ILE A 180 -5.55 14.92 28.86
C ILE A 180 -4.32 14.07 28.49
N HIS A 181 -3.25 14.68 27.97
CA HIS A 181 -2.01 13.95 27.64
C HIS A 181 -1.28 13.44 28.89
N LEU A 182 -1.27 14.19 29.99
CA LEU A 182 -0.75 13.71 31.27
C LEU A 182 -1.57 12.53 31.79
N ASP A 183 -2.90 12.62 31.75
CA ASP A 183 -3.79 11.56 32.19
C ASP A 183 -3.54 10.26 31.42
N HIS A 184 -3.42 10.34 30.10
CA HIS A 184 -3.01 9.18 29.30
C HIS A 184 -1.66 8.60 29.73
N ARG A 185 -0.68 9.46 30.00
CA ARG A 185 0.64 9.01 30.45
C ARG A 185 0.57 8.33 31.82
N TYR A 186 -0.10 8.93 32.79
CA TYR A 186 -0.02 8.52 34.19
C TYR A 186 -1.07 7.49 34.59
N PHE A 187 -2.27 7.52 34.02
CA PHE A 187 -3.29 6.51 34.29
C PHE A 187 -3.16 5.26 33.41
N ASP A 188 -2.48 5.36 32.25
CA ASP A 188 -2.41 4.25 31.28
C ASP A 188 -0.98 3.75 31.08
N GLU A 189 -0.06 4.60 30.62
CA GLU A 189 1.31 4.18 30.28
C GLU A 189 2.12 3.78 31.53
N MET A 190 2.12 4.63 32.56
CA MET A 190 2.93 4.42 33.77
C MET A 190 2.42 3.27 34.63
N THR A 191 1.10 3.15 34.79
CA THR A 191 0.47 2.03 35.51
C THR A 191 0.73 0.70 34.82
N TYR A 192 0.64 0.64 33.49
CA TYR A 192 1.00 -0.53 32.71
C TYR A 192 2.47 -0.91 32.94
N LEU A 193 3.41 0.00 32.68
CA LEU A 193 4.85 -0.31 32.78
C LEU A 193 5.27 -0.66 34.20
N ALA A 194 4.76 0.04 35.21
CA ALA A 194 5.05 -0.25 36.61
C ALA A 194 4.50 -1.61 37.07
N THR A 195 3.57 -2.23 36.32
CA THR A 195 3.06 -3.58 36.59
C THR A 195 3.93 -4.66 35.96
N VAL A 196 4.45 -4.44 34.74
CA VAL A 196 5.11 -5.50 33.94
C VAL A 196 6.62 -5.40 33.87
N ALA A 197 7.19 -4.29 34.32
CA ALA A 197 8.61 -4.01 34.22
C ALA A 197 9.15 -3.41 35.52
N ASN A 198 10.45 -3.56 35.75
CA ASN A 198 11.15 -2.81 36.80
C ASN A 198 11.67 -1.46 36.31
N ALA A 199 11.23 -1.04 35.13
CA ALA A 199 11.71 0.11 34.40
C ALA A 199 10.53 0.87 33.76
N LEU A 200 10.70 2.18 33.59
CA LEU A 200 9.73 3.10 32.99
C LEU A 200 10.36 3.82 31.79
N THR A 201 9.50 4.44 30.96
CA THR A 201 9.94 5.21 29.78
C THR A 201 10.67 6.50 30.16
N CYS A 202 10.30 7.12 31.28
CA CYS A 202 10.91 8.32 31.87
C CYS A 202 10.15 8.67 33.17
N ILE A 203 10.87 8.92 34.27
CA ILE A 203 10.32 9.68 35.42
C ILE A 203 10.58 11.17 35.17
N SER A 204 9.51 11.98 35.17
CA SER A 204 9.57 13.34 34.63
C SER A 204 10.38 14.29 35.52
N GLY A 205 11.13 15.19 34.87
CA GLY A 205 11.93 16.22 35.55
C GLY A 205 11.17 17.20 36.44
N ARG A 206 9.84 17.32 36.28
CA ARG A 206 8.99 18.10 37.20
C ARG A 206 9.23 17.68 38.64
N THR A 207 9.29 16.37 38.88
CA THR A 207 9.71 15.80 40.16
C THR A 207 10.16 14.36 39.91
N ALA A 208 11.45 14.10 40.06
CA ALA A 208 12.04 12.77 39.94
C ALA A 208 12.95 12.51 41.15
N LEU A 209 12.58 11.53 41.96
CA LEU A 209 13.38 11.15 43.12
C LEU A 209 14.36 10.06 42.73
N TYR A 210 15.59 10.17 43.19
CA TYR A 210 16.62 9.17 42.99
C TYR A 210 17.35 8.87 44.30
N ARG A 211 17.75 7.62 44.47
CA ARG A 211 18.76 7.30 45.47
C ARG A 211 20.06 7.96 45.04
N LYS A 212 20.73 8.70 45.93
CA LYS A 212 21.98 9.41 45.60
C LYS A 212 23.01 8.47 44.96
N LYS A 213 23.17 7.26 45.50
CA LYS A 213 24.05 6.21 44.96
C LYS A 213 23.71 5.78 43.52
N ALA A 214 22.49 6.01 43.04
CA ALA A 214 22.06 5.63 41.68
C ALA A 214 22.45 6.66 40.62
N ILE A 215 22.64 7.93 41.01
CA ILE A 215 22.85 9.05 40.06
C ILE A 215 24.14 9.85 40.30
N LYS A 216 24.80 9.74 41.46
CA LYS A 216 26.01 10.54 41.76
C LYS A 216 27.13 10.33 40.73
N ASP A 217 27.30 9.09 40.26
CA ASP A 217 28.41 8.69 39.38
C ASP A 217 28.01 8.81 37.89
N VAL A 218 26.85 9.39 37.59
CA VAL A 218 26.33 9.54 36.22
C VAL A 218 26.28 10.98 35.75
N CYS A 219 26.67 11.94 36.60
CA CYS A 219 26.67 13.37 36.29
C CYS A 219 27.53 13.70 35.07
N GLU A 220 28.71 13.09 34.93
CA GLU A 220 29.58 13.32 33.76
C GLU A 220 28.95 12.78 32.47
N GLU A 221 28.32 11.60 32.51
CA GLU A 221 27.58 11.03 31.38
C GLU A 221 26.34 11.86 31.04
N LEU A 222 25.67 12.45 32.04
CA LEU A 222 24.54 13.36 31.84
C LEU A 222 25.00 14.63 31.12
N GLU A 223 26.05 15.28 31.61
CA GLU A 223 26.60 16.53 31.07
C GLU A 223 27.13 16.34 29.65
N ASN A 224 27.79 15.22 29.35
CA ASN A 224 28.48 14.98 28.08
C ASN A 224 27.76 14.05 27.11
N GLU A 225 26.47 13.75 27.36
CA GLU A 225 25.69 12.88 26.48
C GLU A 225 25.65 13.40 25.04
N THR A 226 26.01 12.56 24.07
CA THR A 226 25.86 12.85 22.64
C THR A 226 24.85 11.91 21.96
N PHE A 227 24.26 12.35 20.85
CA PHE A 227 23.45 11.52 19.97
C PHE A 227 23.75 11.87 18.51
N MET A 228 24.18 10.90 17.71
CA MET A 228 24.60 11.09 16.30
C MET A 228 25.60 12.27 16.15
N GLY A 229 26.62 12.30 17.01
CA GLY A 229 27.68 13.30 17.01
C GLY A 229 27.32 14.67 17.61
N VAL A 230 26.08 14.87 18.08
CA VAL A 230 25.62 16.17 18.61
C VAL A 230 25.39 16.07 20.13
N LYS A 231 25.91 17.04 20.90
CA LYS A 231 25.69 17.12 22.36
C LYS A 231 24.20 17.31 22.69
N CYS A 232 23.66 16.50 23.59
CA CYS A 232 22.28 16.61 24.06
C CYS A 232 22.15 17.69 25.13
N ILE A 233 21.45 18.78 24.81
CA ILE A 233 21.25 19.91 25.75
C ILE A 233 19.96 19.83 26.57
N SER A 234 19.07 18.87 26.28
CA SER A 234 17.78 18.70 26.96
C SER A 234 17.43 17.22 27.15
N GLY A 235 16.39 16.91 27.93
CA GLY A 235 16.00 15.53 28.22
C GLY A 235 16.84 14.89 29.32
N ASP A 236 17.29 15.71 30.26
CA ASP A 236 17.96 15.35 31.52
C ASP A 236 17.21 14.23 32.27
N ASP A 237 15.91 14.38 32.44
CA ASP A 237 15.04 13.44 33.15
C ASP A 237 15.08 12.03 32.54
N LYS A 238 14.93 11.93 31.23
CA LYS A 238 14.95 10.66 30.51
C LYS A 238 16.36 10.08 30.40
N CYS A 239 17.39 10.92 30.34
CA CYS A 239 18.78 10.48 30.38
C CYS A 239 19.07 9.82 31.74
N LEU A 240 18.78 10.51 32.85
CA LEU A 240 18.98 9.99 34.21
C LEU A 240 18.16 8.72 34.46
N THR A 241 16.90 8.68 34.02
CA THR A 241 16.06 7.48 34.12
C THR A 241 16.72 6.30 33.41
N ARG A 242 17.21 6.51 32.17
CA ARG A 242 17.89 5.48 31.37
C ARG A 242 19.19 5.03 32.05
N LEU A 243 20.06 5.95 32.46
CA LEU A 243 21.35 5.65 33.09
C LEU A 243 21.19 4.86 34.40
N ALA A 244 20.19 5.20 35.21
CA ALA A 244 19.88 4.43 36.42
C ALA A 244 19.45 2.98 36.09
N GLN A 245 18.55 2.82 35.11
CA GLN A 245 18.04 1.50 34.69
C GLN A 245 19.12 0.64 34.03
N GLU A 246 20.00 1.25 33.25
CA GLU A 246 21.19 0.63 32.64
C GLU A 246 22.10 0.03 33.71
N ARG A 247 22.31 0.76 34.81
CA ARG A 247 23.10 0.33 35.98
C ARG A 247 22.39 -0.67 36.89
N GLY A 248 21.22 -1.18 36.49
CA GLY A 248 20.51 -2.24 37.22
C GLY A 248 19.50 -1.75 38.25
N TRP A 249 19.35 -0.44 38.45
CA TRP A 249 18.38 0.09 39.40
C TRP A 249 16.95 -0.10 38.91
N LYS A 250 16.06 -0.42 39.85
CA LYS A 250 14.62 -0.41 39.62
C LYS A 250 14.09 1.01 39.66
N VAL A 251 13.20 1.35 38.74
CA VAL A 251 12.45 2.61 38.73
C VAL A 251 10.98 2.33 39.01
N ARG A 252 10.34 3.18 39.82
CA ARG A 252 8.96 3.01 40.26
C ARG A 252 8.11 4.24 39.99
N TYR A 253 6.83 3.98 39.76
CA TYR A 253 5.80 5.00 39.64
C TYR A 253 4.94 4.98 40.91
N GLN A 254 4.58 6.17 41.41
CA GLN A 254 3.77 6.35 42.60
C GLN A 254 2.50 7.16 42.28
N ALA A 255 1.37 6.48 42.05
CA ALA A 255 0.14 7.12 41.58
C ALA A 255 -0.66 7.90 42.64
N ASN A 256 -0.49 7.57 43.93
CA ASN A 256 -1.18 8.23 45.04
C ASN A 256 -0.49 9.54 45.49
N VAL A 257 0.57 9.96 44.79
CA VAL A 257 1.22 11.26 44.97
C VAL A 257 1.05 12.06 43.72
N ARG A 258 0.64 13.32 43.86
CA ARG A 258 0.43 14.26 42.77
C ARG A 258 1.34 15.47 42.94
N VAL A 259 1.88 15.93 41.82
CA VAL A 259 2.54 17.22 41.70
C VAL A 259 1.96 17.98 40.51
N LEU A 260 2.03 19.30 40.54
CA LEU A 260 1.27 20.21 39.70
C LEU A 260 2.21 21.10 38.89
N THR A 261 1.95 21.22 37.60
CA THR A 261 2.64 22.13 36.69
C THR A 261 1.66 23.17 36.12
N PRO A 262 2.10 24.40 35.79
CA PRO A 262 1.25 25.39 35.12
C PRO A 262 0.76 24.93 33.73
N GLY A 263 1.41 23.94 33.12
CA GLY A 263 1.10 23.46 31.78
C GLY A 263 1.51 24.45 30.69
N ALA A 264 1.12 24.16 29.44
CA ALA A 264 1.37 25.08 28.32
C ALA A 264 0.33 26.21 28.29
N PRO A 265 0.73 27.50 28.25
CA PRO A 265 -0.21 28.61 28.24
C PRO A 265 -1.07 28.65 26.96
N ASP A 266 -0.47 28.30 25.83
CA ASP A 266 -1.07 28.32 24.50
C ASP A 266 -0.73 27.05 23.68
N LEU A 267 -1.43 26.86 22.55
CA LEU A 267 -1.28 25.68 21.70
C LEU A 267 0.09 25.61 21.00
N LEU A 268 0.66 26.74 20.60
CA LEU A 268 1.96 26.77 19.93
C LEU A 268 3.06 26.32 20.90
N THR A 269 3.00 26.79 22.15
CA THR A 269 3.90 26.34 23.22
C THR A 269 3.72 24.85 23.51
N LEU A 270 2.48 24.36 23.57
CA LEU A 270 2.17 22.93 23.73
C LEU A 270 2.84 22.09 22.63
N PHE A 271 2.63 22.43 21.35
CA PHE A 271 3.19 21.67 20.24
C PHE A 271 4.73 21.72 20.20
N LYS A 272 5.33 22.88 20.47
CA LYS A 272 6.80 23.00 20.59
C LYS A 272 7.35 22.10 21.69
N GLN A 273 6.71 22.07 22.86
CA GLN A 273 7.10 21.19 23.95
C GLN A 273 6.97 19.70 23.57
N HIS A 274 5.89 19.30 22.89
CA HIS A 274 5.71 17.93 22.41
C HIS A 274 6.76 17.49 21.40
N ILE A 275 7.15 18.35 20.44
CA ILE A 275 8.23 18.06 19.49
C ILE A 275 9.53 17.81 20.26
N ARG A 276 9.88 18.68 21.21
CA ARG A 276 11.09 18.54 22.03
C ARG A 276 11.09 17.24 22.83
N TRP A 277 10.01 16.94 23.55
CA TRP A 277 9.90 15.70 24.33
C TRP A 277 9.92 14.46 23.47
N THR A 278 9.36 14.52 22.26
CA THR A 278 9.39 13.41 21.31
C THR A 278 10.80 13.16 20.80
N ARG A 279 11.55 14.21 20.41
CA ARG A 279 12.96 14.09 20.02
C ARG A 279 13.80 13.47 21.14
N ASN A 280 13.71 14.02 22.36
CA ASN A 280 14.44 13.49 23.52
C ASN A 280 14.06 12.04 23.80
N SER A 281 12.78 11.72 23.61
CA SER A 281 12.34 10.35 23.75
C SER A 281 12.94 9.42 22.73
N TYR A 282 12.87 9.72 21.43
CA TYR A 282 13.44 8.85 20.40
C TYR A 282 14.94 8.65 20.58
N ARG A 283 15.68 9.69 20.98
CA ARG A 283 17.12 9.56 21.26
C ARG A 283 17.40 8.55 22.36
N SER A 284 16.73 8.69 23.50
CA SER A 284 16.97 7.83 24.67
C SER A 284 16.35 6.43 24.50
N ASP A 285 15.19 6.33 23.85
CA ASP A 285 14.55 5.04 23.51
C ASP A 285 15.44 4.26 22.54
N LEU A 286 15.98 4.90 21.49
CA LEU A 286 16.88 4.22 20.54
C LEU A 286 18.17 3.76 21.21
N LYS A 287 18.80 4.59 22.06
CA LYS A 287 19.96 4.16 22.87
C LYS A 287 19.64 2.94 23.73
N SER A 288 18.46 2.93 24.36
CA SER A 288 18.00 1.80 25.19
C SER A 288 17.78 0.54 24.36
N LEU A 289 17.08 0.66 23.22
CA LEU A 289 16.77 -0.45 22.31
C LEU A 289 18.03 -1.06 21.65
N LEU A 290 19.07 -0.25 21.42
CA LEU A 290 20.36 -0.72 20.92
C LEU A 290 21.24 -1.35 22.02
N SER A 291 20.83 -1.24 23.29
CA SER A 291 21.59 -1.75 24.42
C SER A 291 21.13 -3.14 24.86
N LYS A 292 22.07 -3.99 25.26
CA LYS A 292 21.77 -5.38 25.67
C LYS A 292 20.89 -5.49 26.93
N TRP A 293 20.95 -4.50 27.83
CA TRP A 293 20.28 -4.57 29.13
C TRP A 293 18.76 -4.67 29.00
N ILE A 294 18.15 -3.94 28.06
CA ILE A 294 16.70 -3.87 27.94
C ILE A 294 16.12 -5.21 27.47
N TRP A 295 16.81 -5.89 26.55
CA TRP A 295 16.37 -7.18 26.01
C TRP A 295 16.63 -8.34 26.98
N LYS A 296 17.64 -8.21 27.85
CA LYS A 296 17.92 -9.18 28.90
C LYS A 296 16.95 -9.07 30.08
N ARG A 297 16.62 -7.85 30.52
CA ARG A 297 15.88 -7.61 31.77
C ARG A 297 14.47 -7.06 31.59
N GLU A 298 14.24 -6.17 30.63
CA GLU A 298 13.04 -5.32 30.55
C GLU A 298 12.34 -5.39 29.18
N LYS A 299 12.07 -6.60 28.68
CA LYS A 299 11.51 -6.84 27.33
C LYS A 299 10.19 -6.09 27.08
N PHE A 300 9.32 -5.99 28.09
CA PHE A 300 8.06 -5.26 27.97
C PHE A 300 8.25 -3.76 27.75
N LEU A 301 9.31 -3.17 28.33
CA LEU A 301 9.68 -1.78 28.06
C LEU A 301 10.17 -1.63 26.61
N ALA A 302 10.99 -2.57 26.11
CA ALA A 302 11.45 -2.57 24.72
C ALA A 302 10.26 -2.63 23.74
N PHE A 303 9.34 -3.58 23.92
CA PHE A 303 8.13 -3.68 23.09
C PHE A 303 7.26 -2.43 23.18
N HIS A 304 7.15 -1.81 24.36
CA HIS A 304 6.42 -0.56 24.51
C HIS A 304 7.08 0.59 23.73
N MET A 305 8.42 0.71 23.77
CA MET A 305 9.15 1.73 23.01
C MET A 305 8.97 1.55 21.50
N ILE A 306 9.01 0.31 21.01
CA ILE A 306 8.74 -0.02 19.60
C ILE A 306 7.30 0.32 19.22
N ASP A 307 6.31 -0.11 20.01
CA ASP A 307 4.90 0.24 19.79
C ASP A 307 4.68 1.75 19.73
N ARG A 308 5.36 2.50 20.60
CA ARG A 308 5.26 3.96 20.65
C ARG A 308 5.88 4.64 19.44
N PHE A 309 6.95 4.06 18.88
CA PHE A 309 7.58 4.52 17.64
C PHE A 309 6.72 4.24 16.40
N THR A 310 6.07 3.07 16.33
CA THR A 310 5.19 2.70 15.19
C THR A 310 3.84 3.44 15.19
N GLN A 311 3.36 3.85 16.37
CA GLN A 311 2.07 4.51 16.55
C GLN A 311 1.78 5.68 15.59
N PRO A 312 2.64 6.70 15.40
CA PRO A 312 2.33 7.83 14.51
C PRO A 312 2.04 7.42 13.06
N PHE A 313 2.73 6.42 12.52
CA PHE A 313 2.53 5.92 11.16
C PHE A 313 1.19 5.21 11.00
N THR A 314 0.83 4.34 11.95
CA THR A 314 -0.48 3.66 11.93
C THR A 314 -1.64 4.62 12.18
N LEU A 315 -1.41 5.67 12.98
CA LEU A 315 -2.44 6.63 13.36
C LEU A 315 -2.82 7.58 12.21
N ILE A 316 -1.86 7.97 11.37
CA ILE A 316 -2.11 8.89 10.25
C ILE A 316 -2.83 8.23 9.07
N LEU A 317 -2.81 6.90 8.97
CA LEU A 317 -3.60 6.16 7.98
C LEU A 317 -5.10 6.45 8.13
N GLY A 318 -5.61 6.66 9.36
CA GLY A 318 -7.01 7.03 9.58
C GLY A 318 -7.42 8.26 8.74
N PRO A 319 -6.82 9.44 8.97
CA PRO A 319 -7.06 10.63 8.16
C PRO A 319 -6.82 10.44 6.66
N ILE A 320 -5.80 9.68 6.25
CA ILE A 320 -5.53 9.39 4.83
C ILE A 320 -6.72 8.65 4.20
N TYR A 321 -7.17 7.55 4.81
CA TYR A 321 -8.33 6.80 4.34
C TYR A 321 -9.63 7.62 4.39
N PHE A 322 -9.78 8.51 5.38
CA PHE A 322 -10.93 9.42 5.45
C PHE A 322 -10.92 10.44 4.31
N ILE A 323 -9.79 11.10 4.04
CA ILE A 323 -9.67 12.04 2.92
C ILE A 323 -9.96 11.32 1.60
N PHE A 324 -9.37 10.14 1.38
CA PHE A 324 -9.67 9.37 0.16
C PHE A 324 -11.10 8.84 0.10
N SER A 325 -11.73 8.54 1.24
CA SER A 325 -13.16 8.18 1.25
C SER A 325 -14.04 9.32 0.76
N ILE A 326 -13.69 10.58 1.07
CA ILE A 326 -14.38 11.76 0.54
C ILE A 326 -14.07 11.93 -0.96
N ILE A 327 -12.79 11.87 -1.35
CA ILE A 327 -12.36 12.05 -2.74
C ILE A 327 -12.99 11.00 -3.68
N TRP A 328 -13.14 9.76 -3.21
CA TRP A 328 -13.74 8.67 -4.00
C TRP A 328 -15.26 8.54 -3.82
N GLY A 329 -15.91 9.46 -3.09
CA GLY A 329 -17.37 9.44 -2.90
C GLY A 329 -17.89 8.30 -2.01
N HIS A 330 -17.04 7.65 -1.22
CA HIS A 330 -17.41 6.61 -0.25
C HIS A 330 -17.98 7.24 1.04
N TRP A 331 -19.05 8.03 0.93
CA TRP A 331 -19.63 8.83 2.02
C TRP A 331 -20.00 8.01 3.25
N LEU A 332 -20.52 6.79 3.06
CA LEU A 332 -20.82 5.89 4.17
C LEU A 332 -19.56 5.50 4.94
N ALA A 333 -18.47 5.17 4.25
CA ALA A 333 -17.19 4.86 4.89
C ALA A 333 -16.62 6.09 5.61
N ALA A 334 -16.71 7.28 5.00
CA ALA A 334 -16.32 8.54 5.64
C ALA A 334 -17.09 8.77 6.95
N GLY A 335 -18.42 8.58 6.92
CA GLY A 335 -19.29 8.67 8.09
C GLY A 335 -18.95 7.66 9.17
N ILE A 336 -18.72 6.39 8.82
CA ILE A 336 -18.30 5.35 9.75
C ILE A 336 -16.95 5.70 10.39
N LEU A 337 -15.98 6.17 9.61
CA LEU A 337 -14.67 6.57 10.12
C LEU A 337 -14.79 7.75 11.09
N LEU A 338 -15.62 8.75 10.75
CA LEU A 338 -15.85 9.91 11.61
C LEU A 338 -16.51 9.52 12.94
N ILE A 339 -17.55 8.68 12.90
CA ILE A 339 -18.22 8.14 14.09
C ILE A 339 -17.22 7.31 14.91
N TRP A 340 -16.45 6.44 14.27
CA TRP A 340 -15.44 5.62 14.91
C TRP A 340 -14.36 6.45 15.60
N TRP A 341 -13.93 7.57 15.03
CA TRP A 341 -12.98 8.47 15.69
C TRP A 341 -13.56 9.07 16.97
N HIS A 342 -14.80 9.54 16.93
CA HIS A 342 -15.48 10.09 18.11
C HIS A 342 -15.68 9.02 19.19
N PHE A 343 -16.19 7.86 18.81
CA PHE A 343 -16.37 6.73 19.72
C PHE A 343 -15.04 6.28 20.33
N SER A 344 -14.02 6.06 19.49
CA SER A 344 -12.71 5.56 19.94
C SER A 344 -11.95 6.54 20.82
N ARG A 345 -11.99 7.85 20.49
CA ARG A 345 -11.36 8.89 21.30
C ARG A 345 -12.16 9.22 22.54
N GLY A 346 -13.48 9.12 22.50
CA GLY A 346 -14.34 9.22 23.69
C GLY A 346 -13.98 8.17 24.73
N ILE A 347 -13.83 6.90 24.33
CA ILE A 347 -13.38 5.81 25.23
C ILE A 347 -12.00 6.11 25.82
N LYS A 348 -11.06 6.57 24.99
CA LYS A 348 -9.70 6.88 25.44
C LYS A 348 -9.69 8.09 26.39
N LEU A 349 -10.54 9.09 26.16
CA LEU A 349 -10.68 10.29 26.98
C LEU A 349 -11.34 9.99 28.35
N TYR A 350 -12.02 8.86 28.51
CA TYR A 350 -12.76 8.51 29.73
C TYR A 350 -12.00 8.68 31.07
N PRO A 351 -10.71 8.30 31.24
CA PRO A 351 -9.98 8.53 32.49
C PRO A 351 -9.92 9.99 32.91
N HIS A 352 -9.83 10.90 31.94
CA HIS A 352 -9.89 12.34 32.16
C HIS A 352 -11.29 12.80 32.56
N LEU A 353 -12.32 12.30 31.84
CA LEU A 353 -13.71 12.63 32.10
C LEU A 353 -14.19 12.19 33.49
N LYS A 354 -13.56 11.20 34.12
CA LYS A 354 -13.88 10.80 35.50
C LYS A 354 -13.73 11.93 36.51
N HIS A 355 -12.79 12.85 36.29
CA HIS A 355 -12.55 13.98 37.19
C HIS A 355 -12.91 15.32 36.57
N ARG A 356 -13.02 15.39 35.23
CA ARG A 356 -13.49 16.58 34.47
C ARG A 356 -14.57 16.22 33.44
N PRO A 357 -15.82 15.90 33.85
CA PRO A 357 -16.87 15.46 32.92
C PRO A 357 -17.23 16.50 31.85
N SER A 358 -17.15 17.79 32.18
CA SER A 358 -17.47 18.90 31.27
C SER A 358 -16.52 19.00 30.06
N ASP A 359 -15.34 18.38 30.14
CA ASP A 359 -14.35 18.37 29.05
C ASP A 359 -14.72 17.40 27.91
N ILE A 360 -15.90 16.76 27.96
CA ILE A 360 -16.45 15.99 26.82
C ILE A 360 -16.61 16.86 25.56
N LEU A 361 -16.90 18.16 25.74
CA LEU A 361 -17.02 19.13 24.64
C LEU A 361 -15.68 19.39 23.92
N ILE A 362 -14.54 19.02 24.53
CA ILE A 362 -13.20 19.16 23.94
C ILE A 362 -12.90 18.00 22.98
N LEU A 363 -13.70 16.94 22.97
CA LEU A 363 -13.46 15.73 22.18
C LEU A 363 -13.11 16.02 20.70
N PRO A 364 -13.80 16.90 19.95
CA PRO A 364 -13.42 17.23 18.57
C PRO A 364 -12.00 17.82 18.46
N PHE A 365 -11.64 18.75 19.36
CA PHE A 365 -10.29 19.33 19.42
C PHE A 365 -9.25 18.29 19.85
N TYR A 366 -9.59 17.39 20.76
CA TYR A 366 -8.72 16.28 21.16
C TYR A 366 -8.47 15.30 19.99
N ILE A 367 -9.49 14.99 19.18
CA ILE A 367 -9.34 14.18 17.96
C ILE A 367 -8.38 14.88 16.98
N PHE A 368 -8.63 16.16 16.68
CA PHE A 368 -7.78 16.94 15.78
C PHE A 368 -6.32 16.97 16.25
N THR A 369 -6.11 17.33 17.51
CA THR A 369 -4.76 17.39 18.09
C THR A 369 -4.10 16.02 18.16
N THR A 370 -4.84 14.92 18.34
CA THR A 370 -4.29 13.57 18.29
C THR A 370 -3.65 13.26 16.92
N TYR A 371 -4.30 13.62 15.82
CA TYR A 371 -3.74 13.42 14.47
C TYR A 371 -2.60 14.40 14.18
N LEU A 372 -2.73 15.66 14.60
CA LEU A 372 -1.64 16.61 14.51
C LEU A 372 -0.40 16.13 15.28
N MET A 373 -0.56 15.58 16.48
CA MET A 373 0.54 15.00 17.25
C MET A 373 1.19 13.80 16.54
N ALA A 374 0.45 13.03 15.73
CA ALA A 374 1.03 11.97 14.90
C ALA A 374 2.01 12.56 13.86
N ILE A 375 1.60 13.64 13.18
CA ILE A 375 2.44 14.38 12.22
C ILE A 375 3.66 14.97 12.93
N LEU A 376 3.46 15.65 14.08
CA LEU A 376 4.55 16.24 14.86
C LEU A 376 5.55 15.19 15.36
N LYS A 377 5.09 13.96 15.64
CA LYS A 377 5.97 12.84 15.99
C LYS A 377 6.82 12.36 14.81
N ILE A 378 6.28 12.34 13.59
CA ILE A 378 7.06 12.04 12.38
C ILE A 378 8.08 13.16 12.13
N TYR A 379 7.66 14.42 12.24
CA TYR A 379 8.55 15.58 12.14
C TYR A 379 9.67 15.53 13.18
N ALA A 380 9.36 15.20 14.43
CA ALA A 380 10.34 15.03 15.50
C ALA A 380 11.36 13.90 15.21
N MET A 381 10.95 12.85 14.48
CA MET A 381 11.86 11.78 14.03
C MET A 381 12.84 12.30 12.98
N VAL A 382 12.35 12.99 11.95
CA VAL A 382 13.21 13.56 10.89
C VAL A 382 14.17 14.60 11.47
N THR A 383 13.72 15.34 12.48
CA THR A 383 14.50 16.37 13.19
C THR A 383 15.18 15.83 14.45
N ILE A 384 15.39 14.53 14.58
CA ILE A 384 15.95 13.90 15.79
C ILE A 384 17.34 14.42 16.16
N ARG A 385 18.12 14.98 15.23
CA ARG A 385 19.42 15.61 15.53
C ARG A 385 19.31 17.05 16.05
N GLN A 386 18.17 17.72 15.81
CA GLN A 386 18.00 19.13 16.20
C GLN A 386 17.94 19.29 17.71
N GLN A 387 18.93 19.99 18.25
CA GLN A 387 18.92 20.47 19.62
C GLN A 387 18.18 21.81 19.62
N GLY A 388 17.10 21.93 20.39
CA GLY A 388 16.23 23.10 20.28
C GLY A 388 15.23 23.27 21.41
N TRP A 389 15.23 24.50 21.94
CA TRP A 389 14.43 25.10 23.01
C TRP A 389 14.71 24.59 24.44
N ILE A 390 15.85 25.04 24.99
CA ILE A 390 15.81 25.59 26.34
C ILE A 390 15.22 26.99 26.15
N THR A 391 13.97 27.19 26.58
CA THR A 391 13.16 28.42 26.35
C THR A 391 13.84 29.67 26.88
N ARG A 392 14.71 29.52 27.88
CA ARG A 392 15.20 30.64 28.67
C ARG A 392 16.72 30.81 28.61
N TRP A 393 17.49 29.72 28.62
CA TRP A 393 18.95 29.80 28.52
C TRP A 393 19.40 30.38 27.18
N ASP A 394 20.28 31.37 27.25
CA ASP A 394 20.83 32.05 26.07
C ASP A 394 21.52 31.06 25.12
N LYS A 395 21.05 31.01 23.87
CA LYS A 395 21.61 30.18 22.81
C LYS A 395 23.04 30.58 22.43
N GLY A 396 23.47 31.81 22.71
CA GLY A 396 24.86 32.24 22.54
C GLY A 396 25.82 31.61 23.55
N ARG A 397 25.31 31.23 24.74
CA ARG A 397 26.08 30.59 25.82
C ARG A 397 26.14 29.07 25.70
N LEU A 398 25.30 28.48 24.85
CA LEU A 398 25.29 27.05 24.56
C LEU A 398 25.90 26.87 23.17
N GLN A 399 26.95 26.04 23.02
CA GLN A 399 27.62 25.81 21.73
C GLN A 399 26.59 25.59 20.61
N SER A 400 26.38 26.61 19.78
CA SER A 400 25.42 26.60 18.68
C SER A 400 26.15 26.31 17.37
N GLU A 401 25.53 25.49 16.50
CA GLU A 401 26.00 25.38 15.11
C GLU A 401 25.92 26.77 14.45
N PRO A 402 26.90 27.16 13.60
CA PRO A 402 26.90 28.47 12.95
C PRO A 402 25.64 28.69 12.11
N ASN A 403 24.96 29.82 12.34
CA ASN A 403 23.86 30.30 11.50
C ASN A 403 24.40 30.85 10.17
N ASN A 404 24.62 29.97 9.20
CA ASN A 404 24.88 30.36 7.81
C ASN A 404 23.57 30.37 7.00
N ILE A 405 23.57 31.01 5.83
CA ILE A 405 22.48 31.11 4.84
C ILE A 405 21.82 29.75 4.49
N LEU A 406 22.50 28.63 4.76
CA LEU A 406 21.93 27.27 4.79
C LEU A 406 20.82 27.01 5.83
N GLY A 407 20.57 27.93 6.77
CA GLY A 407 19.59 27.78 7.85
C GLY A 407 18.14 27.67 7.36
N ALA A 408 17.76 28.46 6.35
CA ALA A 408 16.43 28.39 5.74
C ALA A 408 16.22 27.08 4.97
N ILE A 409 17.26 26.59 4.27
CA ILE A 409 17.27 25.29 3.57
C ILE A 409 17.22 24.13 4.60
N LYS A 410 17.94 24.24 5.73
CA LYS A 410 17.87 23.29 6.86
C LYS A 410 16.50 23.26 7.55
N LEU A 411 15.70 24.33 7.45
CA LEU A 411 14.35 24.41 8.04
C LEU A 411 13.27 23.80 7.16
N THR A 412 13.38 23.91 5.83
CA THR A 412 12.38 23.40 4.88
C THR A 412 12.51 21.90 4.63
N VAL A 413 13.74 21.37 4.55
CA VAL A 413 14.01 19.94 4.30
C VAL A 413 13.25 19.00 5.25
N PRO A 414 13.20 19.25 6.58
CA PRO A 414 12.44 18.39 7.47
C PRO A 414 10.92 18.40 7.24
N TYR A 415 10.36 19.54 6.83
CA TYR A 415 8.94 19.61 6.45
C TYR A 415 8.70 18.81 5.17
N PHE A 416 9.55 18.95 4.14
CA PHE A 416 9.48 18.15 2.92
C PHE A 416 9.62 16.65 3.19
N ALA A 417 10.59 16.24 4.01
CA ALA A 417 10.77 14.83 4.37
C ALA A 417 9.58 14.28 5.18
N THR A 418 8.99 15.08 6.06
CA THR A 418 7.75 14.71 6.76
C THR A 418 6.60 14.55 5.77
N ALA A 419 6.41 15.51 4.87
CA ALA A 419 5.39 15.46 3.82
C ALA A 419 5.60 14.26 2.89
N LEU A 420 6.84 13.94 2.52
CA LEU A 420 7.20 12.79 1.70
C LEU A 420 6.78 11.47 2.36
N ILE A 421 7.02 11.30 3.67
CA ILE A 421 6.58 10.11 4.40
C ILE A 421 5.04 9.97 4.33
N ILE A 422 4.32 11.06 4.54
CA ILE A 422 2.85 11.07 4.47
C ILE A 422 2.39 10.77 3.04
N MET A 423 3.04 11.35 2.04
CA MET A 423 2.75 11.11 0.63
C MET A 423 3.00 9.65 0.23
N LEU A 424 4.07 9.02 0.74
CA LEU A 424 4.34 7.61 0.51
C LEU A 424 3.27 6.70 1.14
N LEU A 425 2.81 7.02 2.36
CA LEU A 425 1.68 6.31 2.98
C LEU A 425 0.40 6.48 2.16
N SER A 426 0.10 7.70 1.72
CA SER A 426 -1.05 7.98 0.85
C SER A 426 -0.95 7.26 -0.49
N PHE A 427 0.23 7.24 -1.11
CA PHE A 427 0.49 6.50 -2.34
C PHE A 427 0.31 4.99 -2.15
N GLY A 428 0.71 4.45 -1.01
CA GLY A 428 0.44 3.06 -0.64
C GLY A 428 -1.06 2.75 -0.61
N VAL A 429 -1.88 3.63 -0.05
CA VAL A 429 -3.35 3.48 -0.05
C VAL A 429 -3.93 3.57 -1.47
N ILE A 430 -3.45 4.52 -2.29
CA ILE A 430 -3.85 4.63 -3.70
C ILE A 430 -3.46 3.37 -4.48
N LYS A 431 -2.23 2.88 -4.33
CA LYS A 431 -1.75 1.66 -4.99
C LYS A 431 -2.52 0.44 -4.53
N TYR A 432 -2.81 0.33 -3.24
CA TYR A 432 -3.68 -0.73 -2.72
C TYR A 432 -5.08 -0.65 -3.34
N LYS A 433 -5.66 0.56 -3.46
CA LYS A 433 -6.93 0.74 -4.19
C LYS A 433 -6.81 0.20 -5.61
N TYR A 434 -5.83 0.63 -6.40
CA TYR A 434 -5.68 0.13 -7.78
C TYR A 434 -5.47 -1.38 -7.84
N PHE A 435 -4.74 -1.95 -6.88
CA PHE A 435 -4.51 -3.38 -6.79
C PHE A 435 -5.79 -4.18 -6.54
N ILE A 436 -6.72 -3.67 -5.73
CA ILE A 436 -7.97 -4.36 -5.40
C ILE A 436 -9.17 -3.91 -6.25
N THR A 437 -9.02 -2.89 -7.10
CA THR A 437 -10.12 -2.41 -7.95
C THR A 437 -10.33 -3.44 -9.06
N PRO A 438 -11.50 -4.11 -9.11
CA PRO A 438 -11.82 -4.91 -10.28
C PRO A 438 -11.82 -3.95 -11.47
N ILE A 439 -11.13 -4.31 -12.55
CA ILE A 439 -10.97 -3.46 -13.73
C ILE A 439 -12.36 -3.29 -14.39
N THR A 440 -13.10 -2.27 -14.00
CA THR A 440 -14.20 -1.69 -14.79
C THR A 440 -13.61 -0.57 -15.66
N PRO A 441 -13.68 -0.66 -17.00
CA PRO A 441 -13.16 0.38 -17.87
C PRO A 441 -13.99 1.65 -17.70
N ILE A 442 -13.38 2.72 -17.20
CA ILE A 442 -14.02 4.04 -17.07
C ILE A 442 -13.83 4.76 -18.41
N LEU A 443 -14.95 4.88 -19.14
CA LEU A 443 -15.18 5.77 -20.27
C LEU A 443 -14.93 7.23 -19.85
N ASN A 444 -13.76 7.79 -20.18
CA ASN A 444 -13.57 9.23 -20.22
C ASN A 444 -13.97 9.74 -21.60
N ALA A 445 -15.14 10.40 -21.64
CA ALA A 445 -15.62 11.16 -22.77
C ALA A 445 -14.81 12.46 -22.90
N GLU A 446 -13.73 12.43 -23.69
CA GLU A 446 -13.14 13.58 -24.40
C GLU A 446 -11.92 13.10 -25.19
N ASN A 447 -12.20 12.35 -26.26
CA ASN A 447 -11.43 12.23 -27.50
C ASN A 447 -12.02 11.05 -28.25
N VAL A 448 -13.10 11.34 -28.98
CA VAL A 448 -13.65 10.45 -29.99
C VAL A 448 -12.56 10.24 -31.03
N THR A 449 -11.96 9.05 -31.05
CA THR A 449 -11.70 8.28 -32.27
C THR A 449 -11.35 6.84 -31.88
N THR A 450 -12.07 5.90 -32.48
CA THR A 450 -11.81 4.44 -32.58
C THR A 450 -11.90 3.49 -31.36
N VAL A 451 -11.77 3.91 -30.10
CA VAL A 451 -11.70 2.92 -28.97
C VAL A 451 -13.08 2.47 -28.41
N ASN A 452 -14.13 3.29 -28.51
CA ASN A 452 -15.40 3.08 -27.77
C ASN A 452 -16.45 2.15 -28.39
N ILE A 453 -16.21 1.54 -29.55
CA ILE A 453 -17.19 0.61 -30.12
C ILE A 453 -17.09 -0.78 -29.44
N ILE A 454 -15.91 -1.14 -28.92
CA ILE A 454 -15.62 -2.44 -28.32
C ILE A 454 -16.30 -2.62 -26.94
N ASP A 455 -16.35 -1.57 -26.12
CA ASP A 455 -16.84 -1.67 -24.74
C ASP A 455 -18.38 -1.65 -24.61
N ASN A 456 -19.10 -0.99 -25.54
CA ASN A 456 -20.57 -0.93 -25.52
C ASN A 456 -21.25 -2.22 -26.00
N CYS A 457 -20.63 -2.97 -26.93
CA CYS A 457 -21.01 -4.35 -27.26
C CYS A 457 -20.96 -5.25 -26.02
N ARG A 458 -19.85 -5.15 -25.27
CA ARG A 458 -19.53 -5.99 -24.12
C ARG A 458 -20.63 -5.93 -23.07
N GLN A 459 -21.16 -4.74 -22.75
CA GLN A 459 -22.19 -4.58 -21.70
C GLN A 459 -23.59 -5.01 -22.12
N THR A 460 -23.99 -4.83 -23.38
CA THR A 460 -25.36 -5.14 -23.83
C THR A 460 -25.60 -6.66 -23.87
N VAL A 461 -24.56 -7.43 -24.20
CA VAL A 461 -24.63 -8.89 -24.32
C VAL A 461 -24.44 -9.61 -22.98
N LEU A 462 -23.66 -9.06 -22.04
CA LEU A 462 -23.40 -9.68 -20.73
C LEU A 462 -24.67 -9.89 -19.87
N ASN A 463 -25.74 -9.12 -20.11
CA ASN A 463 -26.97 -9.19 -19.32
C ASN A 463 -27.92 -10.34 -19.72
N ASN A 464 -27.69 -11.03 -20.84
CA ASN A 464 -28.58 -12.09 -21.36
C ASN A 464 -28.02 -13.53 -21.29
N PHE A 465 -26.84 -13.75 -20.72
CA PHE A 465 -26.21 -15.07 -20.64
C PHE A 465 -26.21 -15.60 -19.20
N GLU A 466 -27.17 -16.46 -18.88
CA GLU A 466 -27.14 -17.26 -17.65
C GLU A 466 -25.83 -18.07 -17.54
N ASN A 467 -25.12 -17.80 -16.44
CA ASN A 467 -23.84 -18.38 -16.04
C ASN A 467 -23.94 -19.88 -15.74
N ARG A 468 -23.21 -20.71 -16.51
CA ARG A 468 -22.58 -22.02 -16.11
C ARG A 468 -21.97 -22.82 -17.28
N GLN A 469 -21.67 -22.23 -18.43
CA GLN A 469 -21.03 -22.97 -19.54
C GLN A 469 -19.50 -22.98 -19.40
N SER A 470 -18.87 -24.08 -19.82
CA SER A 470 -17.41 -24.25 -19.79
C SER A 470 -16.94 -24.96 -21.06
N GLY A 471 -15.78 -24.52 -21.56
CA GLY A 471 -14.99 -25.29 -22.51
C GLY A 471 -14.23 -26.40 -21.78
N TYR A 472 -13.73 -27.39 -22.50
CA TYR A 472 -13.01 -28.51 -21.91
C TYR A 472 -11.60 -28.59 -22.47
N TYR A 473 -10.62 -28.54 -21.59
CA TYR A 473 -9.22 -28.75 -21.90
C TYR A 473 -8.76 -30.09 -21.33
N THR A 474 -8.09 -30.91 -22.12
CA THR A 474 -7.52 -32.18 -21.64
C THR A 474 -6.10 -31.92 -21.14
N ILE A 475 -5.84 -32.24 -19.88
CA ILE A 475 -4.55 -32.03 -19.23
C ILE A 475 -3.51 -32.94 -19.84
N GLU A 476 -2.35 -32.38 -20.18
CA GLU A 476 -1.28 -33.13 -20.82
C GLU A 476 0.01 -33.01 -20.01
N ARG A 477 0.94 -33.97 -20.18
CA ARG A 477 2.22 -34.02 -19.45
C ARG A 477 2.94 -32.66 -19.42
N GLY A 478 3.22 -32.16 -18.22
CA GLY A 478 3.94 -30.90 -18.01
C GLY A 478 3.04 -29.65 -17.96
N ASP A 479 1.71 -29.83 -17.95
CA ASP A 479 0.80 -28.75 -17.58
C ASP A 479 0.85 -28.45 -16.08
N THR A 480 0.53 -27.20 -15.77
CA THR A 480 0.10 -26.76 -14.43
C THR A 480 -1.17 -25.94 -14.60
N LEU A 481 -2.01 -25.86 -13.56
CA LEU A 481 -3.22 -25.03 -13.63
C LEU A 481 -2.89 -23.57 -13.96
N SER A 482 -1.80 -23.02 -13.42
CA SER A 482 -1.36 -21.65 -13.72
C SER A 482 -0.94 -21.47 -15.18
N MET A 483 -0.28 -22.47 -15.79
CA MET A 483 0.08 -22.41 -17.22
C MET A 483 -1.15 -22.51 -18.12
N ILE A 484 -2.15 -23.32 -17.75
CA ILE A 484 -3.42 -23.43 -18.48
C ILE A 484 -4.23 -22.13 -18.35
N ALA A 485 -4.31 -21.57 -17.15
CA ALA A 485 -4.95 -20.28 -16.88
C ALA A 485 -4.33 -19.17 -17.75
N ASN A 486 -2.99 -19.04 -17.72
CA ASN A 486 -2.25 -18.08 -18.54
C ASN A 486 -2.43 -18.34 -20.06
N LYS A 487 -2.49 -19.61 -20.47
CA LYS A 487 -2.75 -19.97 -21.88
C LYS A 487 -4.10 -19.48 -22.37
N TYR A 488 -5.14 -19.52 -21.55
CA TYR A 488 -6.49 -19.12 -21.98
C TYR A 488 -6.89 -17.71 -21.55
N ASN A 489 -5.98 -16.92 -20.95
CA ASN A 489 -6.28 -15.66 -20.26
C ASN A 489 -7.44 -15.79 -19.25
N SER A 490 -7.39 -16.86 -18.47
CA SER A 490 -8.45 -17.32 -17.58
C SER A 490 -7.99 -17.14 -16.13
N ASP A 491 -8.92 -16.86 -15.21
CA ASP A 491 -8.62 -16.74 -13.80
C ASP A 491 -8.35 -18.13 -13.21
N LEU A 492 -7.23 -18.25 -12.50
CA LEU A 492 -6.83 -19.52 -11.88
C LEU A 492 -7.88 -19.97 -10.85
N PHE A 493 -8.45 -19.04 -10.09
CA PHE A 493 -9.47 -19.40 -9.09
C PHE A 493 -10.79 -19.77 -9.74
N GLY A 494 -11.20 -19.09 -10.80
CA GLY A 494 -12.37 -19.47 -11.60
C GLY A 494 -12.26 -20.88 -12.20
N ILE A 495 -11.09 -21.26 -12.71
CA ILE A 495 -10.81 -22.63 -13.13
C ILE A 495 -10.90 -23.60 -11.94
N ILE A 496 -10.30 -23.28 -10.79
CA ILE A 496 -10.35 -24.15 -9.61
C ILE A 496 -11.80 -24.36 -9.14
N GLU A 497 -12.59 -23.28 -9.06
CA GLU A 497 -13.99 -23.32 -8.64
C GLU A 497 -14.83 -24.16 -9.60
N ALA A 498 -14.66 -23.96 -10.92
CA ALA A 498 -15.35 -24.73 -11.94
C ALA A 498 -14.98 -26.21 -11.95
N ASN A 499 -13.90 -26.61 -11.28
CA ASN A 499 -13.42 -27.99 -11.21
C ASN A 499 -13.37 -28.55 -9.77
N ASN A 500 -14.04 -27.93 -8.80
CA ASN A 500 -13.92 -28.39 -7.39
C ASN A 500 -14.39 -29.84 -7.18
N ASP A 501 -15.30 -30.32 -8.00
CA ASP A 501 -15.87 -31.67 -7.99
C ASP A 501 -14.97 -32.69 -8.69
N THR A 502 -14.10 -32.25 -9.60
CA THR A 502 -13.20 -33.11 -10.38
C THR A 502 -11.75 -33.02 -9.93
N ILE A 503 -11.36 -31.93 -9.26
CA ILE A 503 -10.01 -31.65 -8.72
C ILE A 503 -10.16 -31.25 -7.25
N PRO A 504 -10.17 -32.22 -6.33
CA PRO A 504 -10.31 -31.93 -4.89
C PRO A 504 -9.09 -31.21 -4.32
N ASN A 505 -7.91 -31.43 -4.93
CA ASN A 505 -6.67 -30.75 -4.59
C ASN A 505 -6.07 -30.08 -5.84
N PRO A 506 -6.15 -28.75 -5.96
CA PRO A 506 -5.62 -27.99 -7.11
C PRO A 506 -4.11 -28.17 -7.38
N ASP A 507 -3.35 -28.63 -6.39
CA ASP A 507 -1.91 -28.89 -6.55
C ASP A 507 -1.62 -30.20 -7.31
N TYR A 508 -2.64 -31.04 -7.53
CA TYR A 508 -2.52 -32.32 -8.23
C TYR A 508 -3.51 -32.40 -9.39
N ILE A 509 -2.97 -32.49 -10.61
CA ILE A 509 -3.72 -32.72 -11.84
C ILE A 509 -3.17 -33.94 -12.57
N GLU A 510 -4.04 -34.73 -13.18
CA GLU A 510 -3.67 -35.98 -13.85
C GLU A 510 -3.63 -35.79 -15.38
N ILE A 511 -2.71 -36.50 -16.03
CA ILE A 511 -2.65 -36.51 -17.51
C ILE A 511 -3.93 -37.19 -18.04
N GLU A 512 -4.48 -36.68 -19.14
CA GLU A 512 -5.77 -37.06 -19.74
C GLU A 512 -7.01 -36.64 -18.93
N GLN A 513 -6.83 -36.01 -17.76
CA GLN A 513 -7.96 -35.45 -17.01
C GLN A 513 -8.58 -34.27 -17.76
N ARG A 514 -9.91 -34.24 -17.88
CA ARG A 514 -10.62 -33.11 -18.47
C ARG A 514 -10.82 -31.99 -17.44
N LEU A 515 -10.38 -30.79 -17.80
CA LEU A 515 -10.47 -29.57 -17.03
C LEU A 515 -11.50 -28.63 -17.66
N ARG A 516 -12.48 -28.16 -16.88
CA ARG A 516 -13.45 -27.15 -17.31
C ARG A 516 -12.83 -25.75 -17.28
N ILE A 517 -12.90 -25.04 -18.40
CA ILE A 517 -12.46 -23.65 -18.51
C ILE A 517 -13.72 -22.77 -18.61
N PRO A 518 -13.97 -21.86 -17.66
CA PRO A 518 -15.19 -21.04 -17.64
C PRO A 518 -15.36 -20.21 -18.92
N ALA A 519 -16.54 -20.28 -19.53
CA ALA A 519 -16.88 -19.55 -20.76
C ALA A 519 -16.63 -18.04 -20.64
N LEU A 520 -17.07 -17.42 -19.54
CA LEU A 520 -16.95 -15.97 -19.35
C LEU A 520 -15.50 -15.47 -19.43
N GLU A 521 -14.55 -16.29 -18.99
CA GLU A 521 -13.14 -15.94 -18.94
C GLU A 521 -12.49 -16.01 -20.32
N LEU A 522 -12.95 -16.93 -21.18
CA LEU A 522 -12.44 -17.06 -22.55
C LEU A 522 -12.73 -15.82 -23.41
N ARG A 523 -13.75 -15.02 -23.07
CA ARG A 523 -14.10 -13.76 -23.75
C ARG A 523 -13.04 -12.66 -23.59
N ASN A 524 -12.14 -12.78 -22.62
CA ASN A 524 -11.07 -11.80 -22.44
C ASN A 524 -9.96 -12.06 -23.47
N ALA A 525 -9.70 -11.11 -24.37
CA ALA A 525 -8.58 -11.19 -25.29
C ALA A 525 -7.24 -11.26 -24.53
N LEU A 526 -6.24 -11.93 -25.08
CA LEU A 526 -4.88 -11.97 -24.56
C LEU A 526 -4.27 -10.55 -24.56
N GLU A 527 -3.60 -10.18 -23.47
CA GLU A 527 -2.92 -8.90 -23.33
C GLU A 527 -1.43 -9.11 -23.01
N LYS A 528 -0.52 -8.61 -23.86
CA LYS A 528 0.94 -8.84 -23.72
C LYS A 528 1.47 -8.55 -22.31
N ASN A 529 0.95 -7.52 -21.65
CA ASN A 529 1.38 -7.09 -20.32
C ASN A 529 0.86 -7.97 -19.17
N GLU A 530 -0.16 -8.80 -19.44
CA GLU A 530 -0.77 -9.71 -18.47
C GLU A 530 -0.26 -11.15 -18.65
N LEU A 531 0.30 -11.46 -19.83
CA LEU A 531 0.90 -12.76 -20.11
C LEU A 531 2.20 -12.97 -19.33
N ILE A 532 2.31 -14.12 -18.66
CA ILE A 532 3.51 -14.50 -17.90
C ILE A 532 4.30 -15.56 -18.67
N SER A 533 5.58 -15.28 -18.92
CA SER A 533 6.51 -16.23 -19.55
C SER A 533 7.23 -17.04 -18.47
N PHE A 534 6.96 -18.35 -18.41
CA PHE A 534 7.56 -19.24 -17.39
C PHE A 534 8.96 -19.72 -17.78
N LYS A 535 9.30 -19.67 -19.08
CA LYS A 535 10.63 -19.99 -19.60
C LYS A 535 10.83 -19.36 -20.98
N LYS A 536 12.08 -19.31 -21.46
CA LYS A 536 12.38 -18.91 -22.84
C LYS A 536 11.96 -20.02 -23.83
N PRO A 537 11.46 -19.66 -25.03
CA PRO A 537 11.18 -20.65 -26.06
C PRO A 537 12.48 -21.19 -26.67
N GLU A 538 12.42 -22.41 -27.15
CA GLU A 538 13.37 -22.99 -28.06
C GLU A 538 12.92 -22.70 -29.49
N ILE A 539 13.80 -22.08 -30.27
CA ILE A 539 13.52 -21.63 -31.64
C ILE A 539 14.48 -22.34 -32.58
N THR A 540 13.94 -23.16 -33.47
CA THR A 540 14.71 -23.96 -34.42
C THR A 540 14.21 -23.73 -35.84
N PHE A 541 15.10 -23.74 -36.82
CA PHE A 541 14.75 -23.66 -38.23
C PHE A 541 15.14 -24.97 -38.94
N ASP A 542 14.16 -25.61 -39.58
CA ASP A 542 14.35 -26.79 -40.40
C ASP A 542 14.35 -26.40 -41.88
N GLU A 543 15.49 -26.58 -42.52
CA GLU A 543 15.70 -26.28 -43.94
C GLU A 543 14.90 -27.20 -44.85
N SER A 544 14.64 -28.46 -44.45
CA SER A 544 13.95 -29.44 -45.30
C SER A 544 12.47 -29.15 -45.45
N SER A 545 11.82 -28.68 -44.38
CA SER A 545 10.42 -28.28 -44.38
C SER A 545 10.21 -26.78 -44.55
N ASN A 546 11.29 -25.99 -44.71
CA ASN A 546 11.28 -24.53 -44.70
C ASN A 546 10.39 -23.98 -43.57
N THR A 547 10.63 -24.42 -42.33
CA THR A 547 9.77 -24.11 -41.18
C THR A 547 10.59 -23.73 -39.95
N ILE A 548 10.22 -22.61 -39.33
CA ILE A 548 10.63 -22.23 -37.98
C ILE A 548 9.66 -22.87 -36.99
N TYR A 549 10.19 -23.68 -36.07
CA TYR A 549 9.47 -24.24 -34.94
C TYR A 549 9.74 -23.41 -33.70
N ILE A 550 8.67 -23.01 -33.01
CA ILE A 550 8.74 -22.36 -31.71
C ILE A 550 8.17 -23.31 -30.66
N GLU A 551 9.04 -23.81 -29.80
CA GLU A 551 8.72 -24.76 -28.74
C GLU A 551 9.02 -24.18 -27.36
N GLY A 552 8.45 -24.78 -26.31
CA GLY A 552 8.74 -24.37 -24.95
C GLY A 552 7.50 -23.99 -24.14
N ARG A 553 6.60 -24.95 -23.93
CA ARG A 553 5.39 -24.83 -23.10
C ARG A 553 5.48 -23.83 -21.94
N GLY A 554 4.61 -22.82 -21.94
CA GLY A 554 4.60 -21.71 -20.98
C GLY A 554 5.46 -20.51 -21.38
N SER A 555 6.13 -20.54 -22.54
CA SER A 555 6.91 -19.42 -23.05
C SER A 555 6.08 -18.45 -23.88
N ILE A 556 6.47 -17.18 -23.85
CA ILE A 556 5.98 -16.13 -24.72
C ILE A 556 7.13 -15.67 -25.61
N THR A 557 6.85 -15.34 -26.87
CA THR A 557 7.86 -14.72 -27.75
C THR A 557 7.28 -13.73 -28.75
N THR A 558 8.15 -12.91 -29.32
CA THR A 558 7.85 -11.93 -30.37
C THR A 558 8.65 -12.20 -31.64
N LEU A 559 8.24 -11.60 -32.77
CA LEU A 559 8.97 -11.76 -34.03
C LEU A 559 10.45 -11.30 -33.97
N PRO A 560 10.81 -10.16 -33.34
CA PRO A 560 12.21 -9.79 -33.16
C PRO A 560 13.02 -10.80 -32.33
N GLU A 561 12.42 -11.43 -31.32
CA GLU A 561 13.10 -12.46 -30.53
C GLU A 561 13.40 -13.70 -31.36
N ILE A 562 12.46 -14.12 -32.21
CA ILE A 562 12.65 -15.21 -33.18
C ILE A 562 13.78 -14.87 -34.15
N TYR A 563 13.73 -13.67 -34.73
CA TYR A 563 14.78 -13.18 -35.65
C TYR A 563 16.17 -13.19 -35.00
N ASN A 564 16.26 -12.74 -33.75
CA ASN A 564 17.52 -12.72 -33.00
C ASN A 564 18.02 -14.13 -32.65
N ALA A 565 17.12 -15.05 -32.28
CA ALA A 565 17.47 -16.43 -31.93
C ALA A 565 18.01 -17.23 -33.13
N LEU A 566 17.56 -16.90 -34.34
CA LEU A 566 18.01 -17.56 -35.58
C LEU A 566 19.35 -17.02 -36.13
N ASN A 567 20.07 -16.19 -35.36
CA ASN A 567 21.33 -15.56 -35.78
C ASN A 567 21.22 -14.84 -37.13
N ARG A 568 20.06 -14.23 -37.44
CA ARG A 568 19.81 -13.50 -38.69
C ARG A 568 19.93 -14.34 -39.97
N LYS A 569 19.61 -15.64 -39.91
CA LYS A 569 19.35 -16.43 -41.14
C LYS A 569 18.36 -15.64 -42.04
N PRO A 570 18.50 -15.66 -43.38
CA PRO A 570 17.70 -14.86 -44.32
C PRO A 570 16.27 -15.40 -44.52
N VAL A 571 15.67 -15.91 -43.45
CA VAL A 571 14.33 -16.52 -43.40
C VAL A 571 13.30 -15.58 -42.79
N ILE A 572 13.76 -14.57 -42.03
CA ILE A 572 13.01 -13.40 -41.59
C ILE A 572 13.86 -12.19 -41.93
N GLU A 573 13.27 -11.22 -42.62
CA GLU A 573 13.94 -10.00 -43.04
C GLU A 573 13.29 -8.78 -42.38
N LYS A 574 14.12 -7.87 -41.86
CA LYS A 574 13.67 -6.59 -41.33
C LYS A 574 13.77 -5.55 -42.44
N LEU A 575 12.64 -5.18 -43.04
CA LEU A 575 12.58 -4.24 -44.16
C LEU A 575 12.79 -2.80 -43.70
N SER A 576 12.11 -2.41 -42.62
CA SER A 576 12.19 -1.06 -42.06
C SER A 576 11.90 -1.07 -40.55
N ASN A 577 11.64 0.09 -39.95
CA ASN A 577 11.29 0.14 -38.55
C ASN A 577 9.92 -0.51 -38.32
N LYS A 578 9.89 -1.62 -37.57
CA LYS A 578 8.69 -2.41 -37.26
C LYS A 578 7.98 -3.04 -38.47
N GLU A 579 8.68 -3.10 -39.61
CA GLU A 579 8.19 -3.75 -40.83
C GLU A 579 9.06 -4.95 -41.14
N TRP A 580 8.42 -6.11 -41.30
CA TRP A 580 9.09 -7.41 -41.37
C TRP A 580 8.53 -8.24 -42.52
N LEU A 581 9.40 -9.01 -43.17
CA LEU A 581 9.05 -9.98 -44.19
C LEU A 581 9.42 -11.39 -43.70
N LEU A 582 8.43 -12.25 -43.57
CA LEU A 582 8.59 -13.67 -43.26
C LEU A 582 8.72 -14.45 -44.58
N LYS A 583 9.86 -15.11 -44.79
CA LYS A 583 10.19 -15.88 -46.00
C LYS A 583 10.10 -17.40 -45.81
N THR A 584 9.71 -17.83 -44.62
CA THR A 584 9.63 -19.24 -44.22
C THR A 584 8.35 -19.50 -43.44
N ASN A 585 7.95 -20.77 -43.31
CA ASN A 585 6.79 -21.10 -42.50
C ASN A 585 7.09 -20.88 -41.01
N LEU A 586 6.10 -20.46 -40.24
CA LEU A 586 6.23 -20.25 -38.80
C LEU A 586 5.20 -21.11 -38.05
N LEU A 587 5.69 -22.10 -37.29
CA LEU A 587 4.86 -23.00 -36.49
C LEU A 587 5.02 -22.75 -34.99
N VAL A 588 3.98 -22.21 -34.38
CA VAL A 588 3.85 -22.04 -32.92
C VAL A 588 3.36 -23.36 -32.32
N ARG A 589 4.22 -24.05 -31.58
CA ARG A 589 3.86 -25.32 -30.95
C ARG A 589 3.18 -25.12 -29.59
N LYS A 590 2.78 -26.24 -29.05
CA LYS A 590 1.92 -26.41 -27.88
C LYS A 590 2.36 -25.58 -26.67
N GLY A 591 1.42 -24.76 -26.20
CA GLY A 591 1.58 -23.93 -24.98
C GLY A 591 2.57 -22.78 -25.12
N VAL A 592 3.01 -22.44 -26.34
CA VAL A 592 3.76 -21.22 -26.63
C VAL A 592 2.78 -20.12 -27.05
N THR A 593 3.03 -18.88 -26.63
CA THR A 593 2.29 -17.71 -27.12
C THR A 593 3.18 -16.83 -27.98
N LEU A 594 2.82 -16.67 -29.26
CA LEU A 594 3.43 -15.71 -30.17
C LEU A 594 2.66 -14.39 -30.10
N VAL A 595 3.38 -13.29 -29.87
CA VAL A 595 2.82 -11.93 -29.85
C VAL A 595 3.35 -11.12 -31.03
N ILE A 596 2.42 -10.56 -31.81
CA ILE A 596 2.66 -9.68 -32.95
C ILE A 596 1.90 -8.39 -32.67
N ASP A 597 2.60 -7.38 -32.16
CA ASP A 597 2.03 -6.10 -31.77
C ASP A 597 2.85 -4.88 -32.21
N ASP A 598 2.21 -3.71 -32.21
CA ASP A 598 2.79 -2.44 -32.69
C ASP A 598 3.96 -1.91 -31.86
N ASN A 599 4.24 -2.50 -30.71
CA ASN A 599 5.48 -2.27 -29.99
C ASN A 599 6.69 -2.58 -30.88
N ASP A 600 6.63 -3.67 -31.64
CA ASP A 600 7.77 -4.24 -32.36
C ASP A 600 7.49 -4.56 -33.84
N VAL A 601 6.22 -4.77 -34.20
CA VAL A 601 5.75 -5.19 -35.54
C VAL A 601 4.48 -4.41 -35.89
N SER A 602 4.62 -3.33 -36.66
CA SER A 602 3.49 -2.55 -37.20
C SER A 602 2.97 -3.14 -38.51
N TRP A 603 3.82 -3.85 -39.26
CA TRP A 603 3.42 -4.56 -40.48
C TRP A 603 4.26 -5.83 -40.67
N LEU A 604 3.59 -6.97 -40.72
CA LEU A 604 4.15 -8.26 -41.09
C LEU A 604 3.71 -8.66 -42.49
N LYS A 605 4.68 -8.83 -43.38
CA LYS A 605 4.50 -9.34 -44.74
C LYS A 605 4.84 -10.82 -44.76
N LEU A 606 3.98 -11.62 -45.39
CA LEU A 606 4.18 -13.05 -45.59
C LEU A 606 4.53 -13.28 -47.07
N LYS A 607 5.72 -13.81 -47.37
CA LYS A 607 6.13 -14.10 -48.76
C LYS A 607 5.06 -14.92 -49.47
N SER A 608 4.55 -14.41 -50.60
CA SER A 608 3.52 -15.04 -51.41
C SER A 608 3.67 -14.54 -52.85
N ASP A 609 3.98 -15.45 -53.77
CA ASP A 609 4.15 -15.18 -55.19
C ASP A 609 4.01 -16.50 -55.98
N LYS A 610 4.14 -16.43 -57.31
CA LYS A 610 4.08 -17.58 -58.22
C LYS A 610 5.05 -18.72 -57.88
N ASP A 611 6.15 -18.43 -57.18
CA ASP A 611 7.17 -19.42 -56.81
C ASP A 611 6.83 -20.10 -55.46
N GLY A 612 5.80 -19.61 -54.76
CA GLY A 612 5.21 -20.21 -53.58
C GLY A 612 4.96 -19.22 -52.45
N PHE A 613 4.28 -19.70 -51.41
CA PHE A 613 3.87 -18.90 -50.26
C PHE A 613 4.32 -19.51 -48.94
N VAL A 614 4.21 -18.73 -47.86
CA VAL A 614 4.49 -19.16 -46.48
C VAL A 614 3.23 -19.13 -45.63
N TRP A 615 3.27 -19.75 -44.46
CA TRP A 615 2.14 -19.70 -43.53
C TRP A 615 2.57 -19.41 -42.10
N LEU A 616 1.64 -18.85 -41.34
CA LEU A 616 1.72 -18.72 -39.89
C LEU A 616 0.71 -19.66 -39.26
N GLN A 617 1.17 -20.67 -38.53
CA GLN A 617 0.29 -21.65 -37.91
C GLN A 617 0.57 -21.82 -36.42
N SER A 618 -0.48 -22.12 -35.65
CA SER A 618 -0.34 -22.69 -34.32
C SER A 618 -0.92 -24.09 -34.24
N ASN A 619 -0.23 -24.97 -33.53
CA ASN A 619 -0.75 -26.28 -33.14
C ASN A 619 -0.78 -26.36 -31.61
N SER A 620 -1.95 -26.14 -31.02
CA SER A 620 -2.14 -26.01 -29.56
C SER A 620 -1.35 -24.87 -28.89
N GLY A 621 -0.81 -23.95 -29.69
CA GLY A 621 -0.17 -22.70 -29.26
C GLY A 621 -1.09 -21.49 -29.48
N ASN A 622 -0.67 -20.35 -28.96
CA ASN A 622 -1.42 -19.12 -29.02
C ASN A 622 -0.79 -18.10 -29.98
N ILE A 623 -1.62 -17.31 -30.65
CA ILE A 623 -1.21 -16.18 -31.50
C ILE A 623 -2.00 -14.94 -31.07
N LEU A 624 -1.32 -13.89 -30.64
CA LEU A 624 -1.91 -12.57 -30.39
C LEU A 624 -1.46 -11.60 -31.48
N ILE A 625 -2.42 -11.06 -32.21
CA ILE A 625 -2.24 -10.06 -33.28
C ILE A 625 -2.94 -8.78 -32.83
N LYS A 626 -2.18 -7.71 -32.54
CA LYS A 626 -2.73 -6.48 -31.97
C LYS A 626 -2.15 -5.22 -32.59
N ASN A 627 -2.98 -4.26 -32.97
CA ASN A 627 -2.57 -2.96 -33.53
C ASN A 627 -1.64 -3.07 -34.76
N THR A 628 -1.74 -4.15 -35.55
CA THR A 628 -0.74 -4.46 -36.60
C THR A 628 -1.41 -4.77 -37.94
N LYS A 629 -0.60 -4.83 -39.00
CA LYS A 629 -1.04 -5.25 -40.33
C LYS A 629 -0.39 -6.58 -40.71
N ILE A 630 -1.15 -7.51 -41.28
CA ILE A 630 -0.61 -8.74 -41.87
C ILE A 630 -1.12 -8.93 -43.30
N THR A 631 -0.20 -9.14 -44.23
CA THR A 631 -0.53 -9.18 -45.66
C THR A 631 0.32 -10.21 -46.41
N SER A 632 -0.27 -10.94 -47.35
CA SER A 632 0.48 -11.73 -48.36
C SER A 632 1.23 -10.78 -49.29
N TRP A 633 2.51 -11.02 -49.54
CA TRP A 633 3.40 -10.07 -50.20
C TRP A 633 4.27 -10.71 -51.27
N ASP A 634 4.17 -10.20 -52.49
CA ASP A 634 5.03 -10.54 -53.61
C ASP A 634 6.30 -9.68 -53.53
N GLU A 635 7.42 -10.33 -53.22
CA GLU A 635 8.71 -9.65 -53.10
C GLU A 635 9.22 -9.14 -54.44
N GLY A 636 8.99 -9.87 -55.53
CA GLY A 636 9.45 -9.49 -56.86
C GLY A 636 8.76 -8.23 -57.37
N ASN A 637 7.45 -8.13 -57.14
CA ASN A 637 6.63 -7.01 -57.59
C ASN A 637 6.51 -5.89 -56.54
N GLN A 638 6.91 -6.11 -55.29
CA GLN A 638 6.78 -5.16 -54.17
C GLN A 638 5.32 -4.73 -53.94
N THR A 639 4.38 -5.67 -54.10
CA THR A 639 2.94 -5.44 -53.93
C THR A 639 2.30 -6.57 -53.13
N PRO A 640 1.10 -6.37 -52.56
CA PRO A 640 0.32 -7.48 -52.04
C PRO A 640 0.04 -8.53 -53.11
N ASP A 641 0.04 -9.81 -52.73
CA ASP A 641 -0.26 -10.91 -53.63
C ASP A 641 -1.78 -11.03 -53.88
N THR A 642 -2.19 -10.63 -55.07
CA THR A 642 -3.60 -10.61 -55.47
C THR A 642 -4.05 -11.91 -56.13
N ASN A 643 -3.13 -12.78 -56.55
CA ASN A 643 -3.46 -14.02 -57.24
C ASN A 643 -3.73 -15.12 -56.21
N TYR A 644 -4.95 -15.64 -56.14
CA TYR A 644 -5.29 -16.72 -55.21
C TYR A 644 -5.34 -18.09 -55.87
N GLU A 645 -5.17 -18.18 -57.19
CA GLU A 645 -5.29 -19.45 -57.93
C GLU A 645 -4.00 -20.29 -57.87
N ASP A 646 -2.83 -19.67 -57.69
CA ASP A 646 -1.53 -20.33 -57.46
C ASP A 646 -1.22 -20.58 -55.97
N GLY A 647 -2.13 -20.15 -55.09
CA GLY A 647 -2.05 -20.31 -53.65
C GLY A 647 -1.44 -19.08 -52.96
N ARG A 648 -1.94 -18.77 -51.76
CA ARG A 648 -1.52 -17.59 -50.99
C ARG A 648 -1.20 -17.90 -49.54
N SER A 649 -0.40 -17.02 -48.95
CA SER A 649 -0.09 -17.07 -47.53
C SER A 649 -1.35 -17.02 -46.68
N PHE A 650 -1.35 -17.74 -45.56
CA PHE A 650 -2.51 -17.87 -44.68
C PHE A 650 -2.11 -17.99 -43.21
N ILE A 651 -3.09 -17.80 -42.33
CA ILE A 651 -2.94 -17.92 -40.87
C ILE A 651 -3.92 -18.97 -40.34
N LEU A 652 -3.44 -19.92 -39.54
CA LEU A 652 -4.28 -21.01 -39.03
C LEU A 652 -3.94 -21.40 -37.59
N ALA A 653 -4.92 -21.33 -36.70
CA ALA A 653 -4.86 -21.86 -35.34
C ALA A 653 -5.53 -23.24 -35.26
N ARG A 654 -4.90 -24.21 -34.58
CA ARG A 654 -5.40 -25.58 -34.49
C ARG A 654 -5.46 -26.14 -33.08
N GLN A 655 -6.36 -27.12 -32.88
CA GLN A 655 -6.44 -27.98 -31.69
C GLN A 655 -6.69 -27.20 -30.38
N ASN A 656 -5.85 -27.28 -29.36
CA ASN A 656 -5.99 -26.50 -28.13
C ASN A 656 -5.49 -25.05 -28.31
N GLY A 657 -5.55 -24.49 -29.51
CA GLY A 657 -4.95 -23.19 -29.84
C GLY A 657 -5.87 -22.03 -29.50
N ARG A 658 -5.29 -20.86 -29.19
CA ARG A 658 -6.02 -19.60 -29.09
C ARG A 658 -5.46 -18.60 -30.09
N MET A 659 -6.31 -17.90 -30.83
CA MET A 659 -5.85 -16.80 -31.67
C MET A 659 -6.74 -15.58 -31.48
N ASP A 660 -6.15 -14.47 -31.06
CA ASP A 660 -6.83 -13.21 -30.82
C ASP A 660 -6.32 -12.15 -31.80
N ILE A 661 -7.25 -11.44 -32.44
CA ILE A 661 -6.99 -10.43 -33.47
C ILE A 661 -7.72 -9.15 -33.09
N ILE A 662 -6.94 -8.14 -32.68
CA ILE A 662 -7.45 -6.94 -32.04
C ILE A 662 -6.94 -5.69 -32.77
N ASN A 663 -7.84 -4.80 -33.18
CA ASN A 663 -7.51 -3.52 -33.82
C ASN A 663 -6.44 -3.65 -34.93
N SER A 664 -6.56 -4.67 -35.77
CA SER A 664 -5.53 -5.05 -36.76
C SER A 664 -6.12 -5.13 -38.17
N GLU A 665 -5.26 -5.08 -39.19
CA GLU A 665 -5.64 -5.21 -40.60
C GLU A 665 -5.08 -6.52 -41.18
N LEU A 666 -5.93 -7.37 -41.74
CA LEU A 666 -5.52 -8.64 -42.36
C LEU A 666 -6.03 -8.71 -43.79
N SER A 667 -5.12 -8.85 -44.74
CA SER A 667 -5.46 -8.70 -46.16
C SER A 667 -4.70 -9.61 -47.11
N PHE A 668 -5.34 -9.92 -48.24
CA PHE A 668 -4.78 -10.75 -49.31
C PHE A 668 -4.38 -12.18 -48.88
N LEU A 669 -4.97 -12.70 -47.80
CA LEU A 669 -4.65 -14.02 -47.27
C LEU A 669 -5.54 -15.11 -47.87
N GLY A 670 -4.97 -16.31 -48.01
CA GLY A 670 -5.66 -17.57 -48.30
C GLY A 670 -6.11 -17.78 -49.73
N TYR A 671 -6.52 -19.01 -50.01
CA TYR A 671 -6.90 -19.50 -51.34
C TYR A 671 -7.91 -20.65 -51.23
N LYS A 672 -8.36 -21.17 -52.38
CA LYS A 672 -9.34 -22.25 -52.50
C LYS A 672 -8.77 -23.62 -52.09
N ASP A 673 -8.49 -23.80 -50.81
CA ASP A 673 -8.06 -25.08 -50.25
C ASP A 673 -8.52 -25.22 -48.80
N SER A 674 -8.92 -26.43 -48.42
CA SER A 674 -9.53 -26.75 -47.13
C SER A 674 -8.69 -26.18 -45.96
N LEU A 675 -9.34 -25.40 -45.09
CA LEU A 675 -8.74 -24.70 -43.93
C LEU A 675 -7.77 -23.55 -44.26
N LYS A 676 -7.39 -23.36 -45.53
CA LYS A 676 -6.40 -22.36 -45.98
C LYS A 676 -7.07 -21.14 -46.63
N PHE A 677 -8.32 -20.89 -46.27
CA PHE A 677 -9.14 -19.85 -46.89
C PHE A 677 -8.72 -18.43 -46.52
N GLY A 678 -7.92 -18.22 -45.47
CA GLY A 678 -7.41 -16.91 -45.10
C GLY A 678 -6.92 -16.92 -43.66
N VAL A 679 -7.83 -16.61 -42.74
CA VAL A 679 -7.58 -16.69 -41.29
C VAL A 679 -8.54 -17.71 -40.68
N ALA A 680 -7.98 -18.79 -40.12
CA ALA A 680 -8.76 -19.96 -39.75
C ALA A 680 -8.51 -20.44 -38.31
N TRP A 681 -9.57 -20.94 -37.68
CA TRP A 681 -9.56 -21.71 -36.44
C TRP A 681 -10.15 -23.09 -36.72
N HIS A 682 -9.41 -24.15 -36.42
CA HIS A 682 -9.86 -25.52 -36.67
C HIS A 682 -9.44 -26.54 -35.60
N ALA A 683 -10.42 -27.22 -35.00
CA ALA A 683 -10.21 -28.47 -34.24
C ALA A 683 -10.52 -29.70 -35.10
N THR A 684 -9.69 -30.74 -35.02
CA THR A 684 -9.88 -31.97 -35.83
C THR A 684 -10.94 -32.92 -35.26
N ASP A 685 -11.17 -32.90 -33.95
CA ASP A 685 -12.25 -33.64 -33.31
C ASP A 685 -13.37 -32.66 -32.92
N ILE A 686 -14.52 -32.84 -33.56
CA ILE A 686 -15.67 -31.93 -33.51
C ILE A 686 -16.86 -32.62 -32.78
N SER A 687 -16.62 -33.79 -32.16
CA SER A 687 -17.64 -34.53 -31.41
C SER A 687 -18.08 -33.77 -30.14
N SER A 688 -19.26 -34.09 -29.60
CA SER A 688 -19.73 -33.54 -28.30
C SER A 688 -18.82 -33.92 -27.12
N THR A 689 -17.91 -34.86 -27.33
CA THR A 689 -16.85 -35.29 -26.41
C THR A 689 -15.48 -34.69 -26.71
N SER A 690 -15.40 -33.70 -27.62
CA SER A 690 -14.13 -33.17 -28.14
C SER A 690 -13.12 -32.88 -27.03
N SER A 691 -11.89 -33.31 -27.30
CA SER A 691 -10.74 -33.17 -26.40
C SER A 691 -10.01 -31.83 -26.58
N TYR A 692 -10.43 -31.02 -27.57
CA TYR A 692 -9.74 -29.80 -27.97
C TYR A 692 -10.56 -28.54 -27.70
N LEU A 693 -9.93 -27.57 -27.03
CA LEU A 693 -10.49 -26.23 -26.80
C LEU A 693 -9.76 -25.21 -27.68
N ILE A 694 -10.34 -24.95 -28.85
CA ILE A 694 -9.95 -23.84 -29.73
C ILE A 694 -10.86 -22.63 -29.54
N THR A 695 -10.27 -21.45 -29.38
CA THR A 695 -11.00 -20.21 -29.09
C THR A 695 -10.26 -18.98 -29.63
N GLY A 696 -10.88 -17.81 -29.56
CA GLY A 696 -10.29 -16.57 -30.07
C GLY A 696 -11.23 -15.38 -29.99
N GLN A 697 -10.68 -14.18 -29.90
CA GLN A 697 -11.43 -12.92 -29.95
C GLN A 697 -10.99 -12.11 -31.17
N ILE A 698 -11.96 -11.70 -32.00
CA ILE A 698 -11.74 -10.95 -33.23
C ILE A 698 -12.47 -9.61 -33.09
N LEU A 699 -11.73 -8.57 -32.69
CA LEU A 699 -12.31 -7.31 -32.22
C LEU A 699 -11.74 -6.10 -32.95
N GLY A 700 -12.61 -5.21 -33.42
CA GLY A 700 -12.21 -3.89 -33.94
C GLY A 700 -11.27 -3.92 -35.15
N SER A 701 -11.24 -5.03 -35.89
CA SER A 701 -10.24 -5.30 -36.93
C SER A 701 -10.83 -5.18 -38.33
N LYS A 702 -9.97 -5.05 -39.34
CA LYS A 702 -10.36 -4.95 -40.74
C LYS A 702 -9.83 -6.13 -41.54
N PHE A 703 -10.73 -6.82 -42.25
CA PHE A 703 -10.39 -7.96 -43.09
C PHE A 703 -10.84 -7.68 -44.53
N TYR A 704 -9.90 -7.67 -45.47
CA TYR A 704 -10.22 -7.34 -46.86
C TYR A 704 -9.34 -8.02 -47.90
N ASN A 705 -9.89 -8.29 -49.09
CA ASN A 705 -9.23 -9.00 -50.18
C ASN A 705 -8.68 -10.40 -49.83
N ASN A 706 -9.14 -10.98 -48.71
CA ASN A 706 -8.86 -12.36 -48.35
C ASN A 706 -9.71 -13.29 -49.22
N TYR A 707 -9.33 -14.58 -49.31
CA TYR A 707 -10.16 -15.54 -50.02
C TYR A 707 -11.46 -15.82 -49.24
N SER A 708 -11.35 -16.24 -47.98
CA SER A 708 -12.37 -16.06 -46.94
C SER A 708 -11.74 -15.38 -45.74
N SER A 709 -12.43 -14.41 -45.15
CA SER A 709 -11.84 -13.60 -44.08
C SER A 709 -11.67 -14.36 -42.77
N ILE A 710 -12.75 -14.94 -42.24
CA ILE A 710 -12.74 -15.64 -40.95
C ILE A 710 -13.36 -17.01 -41.15
N TYR A 711 -12.61 -18.09 -40.89
CA TYR A 711 -13.09 -19.46 -40.94
C TYR A 711 -13.08 -20.10 -39.55
N LEU A 712 -14.23 -20.58 -39.06
CA LEU A 712 -14.37 -21.20 -37.76
C LEU A 712 -14.86 -22.64 -37.86
N SER A 713 -14.15 -23.56 -37.22
CA SER A 713 -14.54 -24.97 -37.12
C SER A 713 -14.12 -25.52 -35.75
N GLY A 714 -15.09 -26.04 -34.99
CA GLY A 714 -14.84 -26.61 -33.66
C GLY A 714 -14.56 -25.59 -32.56
N THR A 715 -14.88 -24.30 -32.75
CA THR A 715 -14.55 -23.24 -31.78
C THR A 715 -15.54 -23.13 -30.63
N PHE A 716 -15.04 -22.71 -29.47
CA PHE A 716 -15.83 -22.43 -28.27
C PHE A 716 -15.59 -21.00 -27.81
N GLU A 717 -16.64 -20.28 -27.42
CA GLU A 717 -16.58 -18.90 -26.88
C GLU A 717 -15.81 -17.89 -27.75
N THR A 718 -16.08 -17.89 -29.04
CA THR A 718 -15.47 -16.92 -29.96
C THR A 718 -16.34 -15.67 -30.06
N MET A 719 -15.74 -14.48 -29.96
CA MET A 719 -16.41 -13.21 -30.26
C MET A 719 -15.85 -12.60 -31.54
N ILE A 720 -16.76 -12.23 -32.45
CA ILE A 720 -16.46 -11.44 -33.63
C ILE A 720 -17.23 -10.14 -33.48
N ALA A 721 -16.56 -9.05 -33.10
CA ALA A 721 -17.25 -7.78 -32.89
C ALA A 721 -16.54 -6.54 -33.40
N ASN A 722 -17.32 -5.59 -33.89
CA ASN A 722 -16.86 -4.27 -34.33
C ASN A 722 -15.86 -4.31 -35.48
N ASN A 723 -15.89 -5.37 -36.28
CA ASN A 723 -14.99 -5.53 -37.41
C ASN A 723 -15.57 -4.93 -38.69
N GLU A 724 -14.69 -4.59 -39.62
CA GLU A 724 -15.01 -4.28 -41.01
C GLU A 724 -14.50 -5.42 -41.89
N ILE A 725 -15.41 -6.19 -42.50
CA ILE A 725 -15.09 -7.38 -43.32
C ILE A 725 -15.61 -7.16 -44.73
N VAL A 726 -14.71 -6.82 -45.65
CA VAL A 726 -15.08 -6.18 -46.92
C VAL A 726 -14.28 -6.70 -48.10
N HIS A 727 -14.86 -6.75 -49.30
CA HIS A 727 -14.14 -7.08 -50.53
C HIS A 727 -13.40 -8.43 -50.50
N ASN A 728 -13.96 -9.45 -49.83
CA ASN A 728 -13.37 -10.79 -49.80
C ASN A 728 -13.93 -11.67 -50.93
N ILE A 729 -13.09 -12.55 -51.48
CA ILE A 729 -13.35 -13.24 -52.75
C ILE A 729 -14.52 -14.23 -52.64
N GLN A 730 -14.51 -15.10 -51.63
CA GLN A 730 -15.53 -16.13 -51.41
C GLN A 730 -16.51 -15.70 -50.31
N GLY A 731 -16.02 -15.37 -49.11
CA GLY A 731 -16.92 -15.10 -47.98
C GLY A 731 -16.32 -14.26 -46.86
N GLY A 732 -17.21 -13.64 -46.08
CA GLY A 732 -16.84 -12.84 -44.91
C GLY A 732 -16.52 -13.72 -43.70
N ILE A 733 -17.56 -14.31 -43.09
CA ILE A 733 -17.44 -15.21 -41.94
C ILE A 733 -17.98 -16.60 -42.33
N ASP A 734 -17.13 -17.61 -42.32
CA ASP A 734 -17.49 -19.00 -42.63
C ASP A 734 -17.52 -19.85 -41.35
N ILE A 735 -18.72 -20.28 -40.95
CA ILE A 735 -18.97 -21.04 -39.72
C ILE A 735 -19.30 -22.49 -40.08
N ARG A 736 -18.45 -23.41 -39.62
CA ARG A 736 -18.57 -24.86 -39.87
C ARG A 736 -18.95 -25.62 -38.59
N ASN A 737 -18.91 -26.95 -38.67
CA ASN A 737 -19.36 -27.84 -37.60
C ASN A 737 -18.61 -27.64 -36.28
N GLY A 738 -19.33 -27.87 -35.18
CA GLY A 738 -18.85 -27.85 -33.78
C GLY A 738 -18.44 -26.48 -33.24
N VAL A 739 -18.91 -25.41 -33.87
CA VAL A 739 -18.82 -24.07 -33.27
C VAL A 739 -19.90 -23.90 -32.21
N SER A 740 -19.54 -23.34 -31.06
CA SER A 740 -20.43 -23.22 -29.89
C SER A 740 -20.16 -21.95 -29.09
N ASN A 741 -21.24 -21.36 -28.56
CA ASN A 741 -21.24 -20.08 -27.85
C ASN A 741 -20.55 -18.94 -28.63
N LEU A 742 -20.87 -18.86 -29.93
CA LEU A 742 -20.35 -17.83 -30.84
C LEU A 742 -21.18 -16.56 -30.71
N LEU A 743 -20.50 -15.42 -30.56
CA LEU A 743 -21.09 -14.08 -30.57
C LEU A 743 -20.58 -13.30 -31.78
N ILE A 744 -21.49 -12.84 -32.63
CA ILE A 744 -21.18 -11.95 -33.76
C ILE A 744 -21.96 -10.64 -33.58
N GLU A 745 -21.28 -9.53 -33.35
CA GLU A 745 -21.94 -8.27 -33.00
C GLU A 745 -21.33 -7.03 -33.65
N ASN A 746 -22.19 -6.10 -34.10
CA ASN A 746 -21.77 -4.76 -34.54
C ASN A 746 -20.69 -4.74 -35.64
N ASN A 747 -20.63 -5.80 -36.46
CA ASN A 747 -19.72 -5.86 -37.60
C ASN A 747 -20.35 -5.18 -38.83
N ARG A 748 -19.49 -4.70 -39.73
CA ARG A 748 -19.86 -4.20 -41.06
C ARG A 748 -19.34 -5.19 -42.10
N LEU A 749 -20.26 -5.89 -42.76
CA LEU A 749 -19.94 -6.87 -43.81
C LEU A 749 -20.54 -6.38 -45.12
N TYR A 750 -19.70 -6.05 -46.09
CA TYR A 750 -20.18 -5.62 -47.40
C TYR A 750 -19.23 -5.98 -48.53
N ASP A 751 -19.79 -6.19 -49.72
CA ASP A 751 -19.05 -6.48 -50.96
C ASP A 751 -18.13 -7.70 -50.86
N ASN A 752 -18.50 -8.70 -50.07
CA ASN A 752 -17.90 -10.04 -50.10
C ASN A 752 -18.62 -10.89 -51.16
N GLY A 753 -17.98 -11.97 -51.64
CA GLY A 753 -18.50 -12.88 -52.67
C GLY A 753 -19.78 -13.64 -52.31
N ASP A 754 -19.77 -14.97 -52.46
CA ASP A 754 -20.98 -15.81 -52.45
C ASP A 754 -21.82 -15.68 -51.15
N ASP A 755 -21.19 -15.50 -49.98
CA ASP A 755 -21.91 -15.37 -48.71
C ASP A 755 -21.18 -14.50 -47.65
N ASN A 756 -21.91 -13.54 -47.05
CA ASN A 756 -21.39 -12.73 -45.95
C ASN A 756 -21.26 -13.55 -44.64
N CYS A 757 -22.16 -14.51 -44.42
CA CYS A 757 -22.12 -15.47 -43.31
C CYS A 757 -22.64 -16.85 -43.78
N LEU A 758 -21.78 -17.86 -43.85
CA LEU A 758 -22.18 -19.26 -44.08
C LEU A 758 -22.42 -19.95 -42.73
N GLN A 759 -23.59 -20.56 -42.54
CA GLN A 759 -23.91 -21.33 -41.33
C GLN A 759 -24.22 -22.79 -41.65
N ASN A 760 -23.66 -23.70 -40.84
CA ASN A 760 -24.19 -25.05 -40.63
C ASN A 760 -24.79 -25.11 -39.20
N PRO A 761 -26.02 -25.62 -38.99
CA PRO A 761 -26.67 -25.65 -37.68
C PRO A 761 -25.78 -26.26 -36.61
N SER A 762 -25.36 -25.43 -35.66
CA SER A 762 -24.64 -25.83 -34.45
C SER A 762 -25.14 -24.99 -33.27
N SER A 763 -24.87 -25.47 -32.05
CA SER A 763 -25.40 -24.96 -30.78
C SER A 763 -25.25 -23.44 -30.59
N ARG A 764 -26.18 -22.84 -29.81
CA ARG A 764 -26.28 -21.44 -29.31
C ARG A 764 -25.29 -20.45 -29.97
N GLN A 765 -25.78 -19.75 -31.00
CA GLN A 765 -25.09 -18.65 -31.68
C GLN A 765 -25.95 -17.38 -31.52
N ILE A 766 -25.33 -16.23 -31.22
CA ILE A 766 -26.02 -14.94 -31.16
C ILE A 766 -25.44 -14.00 -32.20
N MET A 767 -26.31 -13.42 -33.01
CA MET A 767 -25.95 -12.43 -34.03
C MET A 767 -26.79 -11.18 -33.84
N GLU A 768 -26.17 -10.07 -33.43
CA GLU A 768 -26.87 -8.84 -33.06
C GLU A 768 -26.23 -7.59 -33.70
N HIS A 769 -27.05 -6.63 -34.12
CA HIS A 769 -26.62 -5.30 -34.61
C HIS A 769 -25.60 -5.28 -35.76
N ASN A 770 -25.45 -6.37 -36.53
CA ASN A 770 -24.56 -6.43 -37.68
C ASN A 770 -25.17 -5.73 -38.91
N LYS A 771 -24.36 -4.95 -39.64
CA LYS A 771 -24.75 -4.33 -40.91
C LYS A 771 -24.21 -5.18 -42.06
N VAL A 772 -25.10 -5.82 -42.81
CA VAL A 772 -24.75 -6.71 -43.93
C VAL A 772 -25.31 -6.14 -45.23
N ARG A 773 -24.45 -5.95 -46.23
CA ARG A 773 -24.83 -5.57 -47.60
C ARG A 773 -24.24 -6.60 -48.56
N GLN A 774 -25.09 -7.29 -49.33
CA GLN A 774 -24.64 -8.31 -50.28
C GLN A 774 -24.29 -7.67 -51.63
N ALA A 775 -23.22 -8.13 -52.27
CA ALA A 775 -23.00 -7.87 -53.69
C ALA A 775 -23.82 -8.88 -54.49
N VAL A 776 -24.89 -8.41 -55.13
CA VAL A 776 -25.65 -9.01 -56.25
C VAL A 776 -25.80 -10.56 -56.28
N ALA A 777 -27.04 -11.00 -55.99
CA ALA A 777 -27.73 -12.19 -56.48
C ALA A 777 -27.04 -13.57 -56.44
N SER A 778 -27.04 -14.24 -55.28
CA SER A 778 -27.46 -15.66 -55.23
C SER A 778 -27.90 -16.14 -53.84
N ARG A 779 -29.09 -16.77 -53.84
CA ARG A 779 -29.79 -17.58 -52.82
C ARG A 779 -30.29 -16.92 -51.50
N PRO A 780 -31.59 -17.11 -51.15
CA PRO A 780 -32.17 -16.60 -49.91
C PRO A 780 -31.74 -17.44 -48.69
N LEU A 781 -31.61 -16.77 -47.52
CA LEU A 781 -31.45 -17.39 -46.21
C LEU A 781 -32.58 -18.42 -45.96
N ILE A 782 -32.23 -19.70 -45.84
CA ILE A 782 -33.15 -20.75 -45.35
C ILE A 782 -32.71 -21.15 -43.94
N GLY A 783 -33.59 -20.94 -42.96
CA GLY A 783 -33.55 -21.62 -41.65
C GLY A 783 -33.35 -20.73 -40.41
N LEU A 784 -34.26 -19.79 -40.13
CA LEU A 784 -34.31 -19.06 -38.86
C LEU A 784 -35.38 -19.65 -37.93
N THR A 785 -34.95 -20.36 -36.88
CA THR A 785 -35.75 -20.56 -35.67
C THR A 785 -34.90 -20.25 -34.43
N SER A 786 -34.93 -18.98 -34.00
CA SER A 786 -35.19 -18.53 -32.62
C SER A 786 -34.49 -17.19 -32.33
N ILE A 787 -35.32 -16.21 -31.92
CA ILE A 787 -35.03 -14.87 -31.38
C ILE A 787 -34.56 -13.83 -32.41
N ILE A 788 -35.55 -13.15 -32.99
CA ILE A 788 -35.43 -11.97 -33.85
C ILE A 788 -35.63 -10.73 -32.97
N ASN A 789 -34.69 -9.77 -33.02
CA ASN A 789 -34.99 -8.35 -32.80
C ASN A 789 -34.20 -7.49 -33.79
N ALA A 790 -34.96 -6.70 -34.55
CA ALA A 790 -34.58 -5.55 -35.39
C ALA A 790 -33.61 -5.78 -36.58
N ILE A 791 -34.19 -6.08 -37.74
CA ILE A 791 -33.60 -5.80 -39.05
C ILE A 791 -34.13 -4.42 -39.50
N THR A 792 -33.26 -3.42 -39.65
CA THR A 792 -33.57 -2.16 -40.34
C THR A 792 -32.68 -2.02 -41.57
N ILE A 793 -33.29 -2.14 -42.74
CA ILE A 793 -32.69 -1.82 -44.05
C ILE A 793 -32.98 -0.34 -44.33
N PRO A 794 -31.98 0.55 -44.48
CA PRO A 794 -32.22 1.86 -45.06
C PRO A 794 -32.11 1.75 -46.58
N ASN A 795 -33.26 1.87 -47.26
CA ASN A 795 -33.32 2.29 -48.66
C ASN A 795 -32.89 3.76 -48.72
N ASN A 796 -31.88 4.07 -49.54
CA ASN A 796 -31.69 5.42 -50.08
C ASN A 796 -31.41 5.28 -51.58
N ASP A 797 -32.50 5.27 -52.36
CA ASP A 797 -32.53 5.89 -53.68
C ASP A 797 -32.92 7.37 -53.45
N GLN A 798 -31.96 8.27 -53.63
CA GLN A 798 -32.07 9.60 -54.26
C GLN A 798 -30.75 10.37 -54.14
#